data_AF-A0A6G0MR39-F1
#
_entry.id   AF-A0A6G0MR39-F1
#
_cell.length_a   1.000
_cell.length_b   1.000
_cell.length_c   1.000
_cell.angle_alpha   90.00
_cell.angle_beta   90.00
_cell.angle_gamma   90.00
#
_symmetry.space_group_name_H-M   'P 1'
#
loop_
_entity.id
_entity.type
_entity.pdbx_description
1 polymer ?
#
loop_
_entity_poly.entity_id
_entity_poly.type
_entity_poly.pdbx_seq_one_letter_code
_entity_poly.pdbx_strand_id
1 'polypeptide(L)'
;MQFAALTSGDGPGTIRKRDFKRRLTSPRSPLLRKLPVGGDGFNLQHPRRLKDRREDAITRRNEQRVSSELQNQQQQCRERFLGRWYHVRQLYAVVSETVTARSEAMASRPKLPPSAGGISSPSTPAKPSDPLTPAPLHNLTAMSWLIDVAREFRHGFASHRVTMPQMEIAFGSGLQLSLLSARSSTPTAASLRNVFQAFQHESESSTIDYRELLSALVVLDQWREGEKKMVARWFHEFAFPLTENSTAIGDMKMATRGCDLQRMLFTACGDEADEFKMQPFVKELLASMTQRGRSYIAETTFWEYSDAHPKLLETVRTLCWKRLTDDTRLNFYRDVYLHAKERFAKEEARVRFEQALGIWRTREPRQRLARWKFFVAYRKLIRRGDAHFRSCSAAKLVTGFRQNLKRRQEMHELVLVAQNYRVFSLLRSVFQPWALFWRSMQLIHAAARRRSERHHFHVCRKKYWRSWAMYYEQAKARSQHCDKLATAFLARQHRKILRSCMDTWLVHKRRQDEVAAADIRGRQLQQDLLLLQLMQAERGLMEVEDKLSGAVEARARKSDEMGRRRSFVAATDRVHASRKMQKQKDQRIQYKASRERAVELEAKQAWAAIAEQVAAEVRTATLTWLETAEAKDQINTEATRIFETDAKWIRNELDRDPENAPFRIMPRGCRWQVFLEAPHGAITRKLTKAFYLNTVTYEKYWCGEVVIEECEGIAREVIIQWRIDDALARLNEKEAEWALQRRQNIAATRIQMLFRCRQARSVCRRIIRNSFVKRIDPGSGEIVYFNLARPQETRRRPPKLIDSDEVLIPVESSTWVYRQDIHGSGYYERVDTGETSWGPPDHYILCTRCSVHFVTRRKISSGARYCIGCYANFRYASRREAATVEEESGWTKMPVQPANCMVCRSAAAHFVCTDCKHDATCTRCFNAVHGRLAKSKTHAAATSLVNRASE
;
A
#
# COMPACT_ATOMS: atom_id res chain seq x y z
N MET A 1 51.34 13.47 9.67
CA MET A 1 52.66 12.97 10.11
C MET A 1 53.40 12.42 8.90
N GLN A 2 54.72 12.53 8.87
CA GLN A 2 55.59 12.22 7.73
C GLN A 2 55.94 10.73 7.63
N PHE A 3 56.58 10.40 6.50
CA PHE A 3 57.45 9.27 6.10
C PHE A 3 56.95 8.74 4.74
N ALA A 4 57.63 8.88 3.58
CA ALA A 4 59.06 8.99 3.23
C ALA A 4 59.86 7.74 3.66
N ALA A 5 60.69 7.08 2.83
CA ALA A 5 61.23 7.45 1.51
C ALA A 5 61.64 6.22 0.64
N LEU A 6 61.76 6.46 -0.67
CA LEU A 6 62.85 6.15 -1.62
C LEU A 6 63.75 4.88 -1.48
N THR A 7 63.90 4.15 -2.59
CA THR A 7 65.15 3.64 -3.27
C THR A 7 64.70 2.76 -4.46
N SER A 8 64.85 3.13 -5.74
CA SER A 8 66.05 3.15 -6.61
C SER A 8 66.58 1.75 -7.02
N GLY A 9 66.74 1.48 -8.32
CA GLY A 9 67.43 0.28 -8.82
C GLY A 9 67.07 -0.15 -10.25
N ASP A 10 67.99 0.10 -11.18
CA ASP A 10 67.92 -0.10 -12.63
C ASP A 10 67.71 -1.54 -13.15
N GLY A 11 67.23 -1.62 -14.40
CA GLY A 11 67.98 -2.34 -15.46
C GLY A 11 67.76 -3.87 -15.64
N PRO A 12 67.44 -4.36 -16.86
CA PRO A 12 67.22 -5.79 -17.13
C PRO A 12 68.43 -6.50 -17.77
N GLY A 13 68.61 -7.82 -17.54
CA GLY A 13 69.68 -8.58 -18.21
C GLY A 13 69.71 -10.12 -18.03
N THR A 14 69.17 -10.84 -19.01
CA THR A 14 69.66 -12.14 -19.56
C THR A 14 69.86 -13.42 -18.69
N ILE A 15 68.92 -14.37 -18.88
CA ILE A 15 69.11 -15.77 -19.37
C ILE A 15 70.31 -16.62 -18.87
N ARG A 16 70.00 -17.77 -18.24
CA ARG A 16 70.53 -19.17 -18.38
C ARG A 16 70.03 -20.01 -17.17
N LYS A 17 69.87 -21.34 -17.15
CA LYS A 17 70.20 -22.46 -18.07
C LYS A 17 69.21 -23.64 -17.82
N ARG A 18 69.19 -24.65 -18.70
CA ARG A 18 68.42 -25.91 -18.57
C ARG A 18 69.16 -26.94 -17.70
N ASP A 19 68.42 -27.93 -17.16
CA ASP A 19 68.63 -29.39 -17.33
C ASP A 19 67.56 -30.19 -16.53
N PHE A 20 67.37 -31.51 -16.65
CA PHE A 20 66.96 -32.41 -17.74
C PHE A 20 66.78 -33.83 -17.12
N LYS A 21 65.85 -34.64 -17.67
CA LYS A 21 65.82 -36.14 -17.75
C LYS A 21 65.15 -36.99 -16.65
N ARG A 22 64.14 -37.78 -17.07
CA ARG A 22 64.11 -39.29 -17.25
C ARG A 22 62.63 -39.78 -17.34
N ARG A 23 62.24 -40.90 -17.96
CA ARG A 23 62.75 -41.76 -19.08
C ARG A 23 61.65 -42.86 -19.38
N LEU A 24 61.80 -43.59 -20.50
CA LEU A 24 61.17 -44.90 -20.89
C LEU A 24 59.83 -44.79 -21.68
N THR A 25 59.56 -45.55 -22.76
CA THR A 25 60.27 -46.67 -23.46
C THR A 25 60.10 -46.62 -25.01
N SER A 26 61.01 -47.27 -25.73
CA SER A 26 61.06 -47.51 -27.21
C SER A 26 60.58 -48.95 -27.55
N PRO A 27 60.90 -49.64 -28.69
CA PRO A 27 61.57 -49.31 -29.97
C PRO A 27 60.63 -49.55 -31.19
N ARG A 28 60.98 -49.65 -32.50
CA ARG A 28 62.22 -49.77 -33.33
C ARG A 28 62.07 -48.79 -34.55
N SER A 29 63.05 -48.28 -35.33
CA SER A 29 64.43 -48.63 -35.75
C SER A 29 64.52 -49.74 -36.83
N PRO A 30 65.52 -49.78 -37.76
CA PRO A 30 66.86 -49.18 -37.59
C PRO A 30 67.63 -48.74 -38.88
N LEU A 31 68.94 -48.40 -38.69
CA LEU A 31 70.07 -48.46 -39.65
C LEU A 31 70.11 -47.40 -40.78
N LEU A 32 71.21 -46.68 -41.07
CA LEU A 32 72.64 -46.68 -40.63
C LEU A 32 73.09 -45.23 -40.30
N ARG A 33 73.77 -44.94 -39.16
CA ARG A 33 75.25 -44.91 -38.94
C ARG A 33 76.00 -43.97 -39.89
N LYS A 34 76.98 -43.12 -39.49
CA LYS A 34 77.69 -42.85 -38.20
C LYS A 34 78.40 -41.46 -38.37
N LEU A 35 78.34 -40.53 -37.41
CA LEU A 35 79.41 -40.15 -36.43
C LEU A 35 80.63 -39.38 -37.02
N PRO A 36 81.48 -38.66 -36.23
CA PRO A 36 81.19 -37.32 -35.68
C PRO A 36 82.42 -36.36 -35.75
N VAL A 37 82.40 -35.26 -34.97
CA VAL A 37 83.50 -34.27 -34.76
C VAL A 37 83.75 -33.38 -35.99
N GLY A 38 83.96 -32.08 -35.91
CA GLY A 38 84.13 -31.14 -34.78
C GLY A 38 85.29 -30.19 -35.12
N GLY A 39 85.18 -28.90 -34.79
CA GLY A 39 86.24 -27.94 -35.11
C GLY A 39 85.72 -26.56 -35.52
N ASP A 40 86.51 -25.58 -35.13
CA ASP A 40 86.23 -24.15 -35.06
C ASP A 40 86.04 -23.41 -36.39
N GLY A 41 85.46 -22.22 -36.23
CA GLY A 41 85.49 -21.05 -37.11
C GLY A 41 86.12 -21.15 -38.50
N PHE A 42 85.28 -20.99 -39.53
CA PHE A 42 85.63 -20.15 -40.69
C PHE A 42 84.39 -19.43 -41.25
N ASN A 43 84.53 -18.13 -41.49
CA ASN A 43 83.60 -17.36 -42.32
C ASN A 43 83.80 -17.80 -43.78
N LEU A 44 83.08 -18.82 -44.22
CA LEU A 44 82.98 -19.22 -45.62
C LEU A 44 81.54 -19.06 -46.09
N GLN A 45 81.25 -17.87 -46.62
CA GLN A 45 80.11 -17.70 -47.52
C GLN A 45 80.36 -18.54 -48.78
N HIS A 46 79.94 -19.80 -48.78
CA HIS A 46 79.72 -20.48 -50.05
C HIS A 46 78.68 -19.65 -50.83
N PRO A 47 78.97 -19.25 -52.09
CA PRO A 47 77.97 -18.66 -52.95
C PRO A 47 76.99 -19.75 -53.34
N ARG A 48 75.96 -19.96 -52.49
CA ARG A 48 74.69 -20.60 -52.91
C ARG A 48 74.32 -19.98 -54.24
N ARG A 49 74.05 -20.81 -55.26
CA ARG A 49 73.81 -20.33 -56.61
C ARG A 49 72.66 -19.34 -56.56
N LEU A 50 72.65 -18.36 -57.46
CA LEU A 50 71.60 -17.34 -57.53
C LEU A 50 70.18 -17.96 -57.64
N LYS A 51 70.11 -19.20 -58.15
CA LYS A 51 68.94 -20.08 -58.14
C LYS A 51 68.51 -20.45 -56.71
N ASP A 52 69.37 -21.06 -55.90
CA ASP A 52 69.07 -21.52 -54.54
C ASP A 52 68.57 -20.37 -53.64
N ARG A 53 69.14 -19.15 -53.76
CA ARG A 53 68.64 -17.97 -53.04
C ARG A 53 67.26 -17.51 -53.50
N ARG A 54 66.94 -17.66 -54.80
CA ARG A 54 65.59 -17.39 -55.33
C ARG A 54 64.60 -18.46 -54.87
N GLU A 55 65.01 -19.72 -54.83
CA GLU A 55 64.20 -20.83 -54.35
C GLU A 55 63.92 -20.70 -52.84
N ASP A 56 64.92 -20.43 -51.99
CA ASP A 56 64.73 -20.10 -50.56
C ASP A 56 63.76 -18.91 -50.36
N ALA A 57 63.87 -17.86 -51.20
CA ALA A 57 62.99 -16.70 -51.13
C ALA A 57 61.55 -17.00 -51.58
N ILE A 58 61.37 -17.85 -52.60
CA ILE A 58 60.05 -18.32 -53.06
C ILE A 58 59.42 -19.22 -51.99
N THR A 59 60.17 -20.15 -51.40
CA THR A 59 59.69 -21.03 -50.33
C THR A 59 59.25 -20.21 -49.12
N ARG A 60 60.06 -19.26 -48.64
CA ARG A 60 59.66 -18.35 -47.55
C ARG A 60 58.44 -17.50 -47.89
N ARG A 61 58.32 -17.01 -49.13
CA ARG A 61 57.15 -16.25 -49.58
C ARG A 61 55.88 -17.13 -49.60
N ASN A 62 56.01 -18.40 -49.98
CA ASN A 62 54.93 -19.36 -49.94
C ASN A 62 54.56 -19.76 -48.50
N GLU A 63 55.55 -19.98 -47.62
CA GLU A 63 55.33 -20.22 -46.17
C GLU A 63 54.63 -19.04 -45.50
N GLN A 64 55.07 -17.81 -45.77
CA GLN A 64 54.42 -16.59 -45.29
C GLN A 64 52.99 -16.46 -45.85
N ARG A 65 52.79 -16.77 -47.14
CA ARG A 65 51.47 -16.75 -47.77
C ARG A 65 50.53 -17.77 -47.12
N VAL A 66 50.93 -19.04 -47.02
CA VAL A 66 50.15 -20.10 -46.35
C VAL A 66 49.88 -19.74 -44.89
N SER A 67 50.85 -19.17 -44.17
CA SER A 67 50.65 -18.69 -42.79
C SER A 67 49.63 -17.55 -42.71
N SER A 68 49.66 -16.60 -43.66
CA SER A 68 48.68 -15.52 -43.73
C SER A 68 47.29 -15.99 -44.15
N GLU A 69 47.20 -16.96 -45.07
CA GLU A 69 45.94 -17.59 -45.48
C GLU A 69 45.32 -18.39 -44.33
N LEU A 70 46.13 -19.13 -43.56
CA LEU A 70 45.69 -19.83 -42.34
C LEU A 70 45.23 -18.86 -41.24
N GLN A 71 45.96 -17.76 -41.01
CA GLN A 71 45.56 -16.71 -40.07
C GLN A 71 44.24 -16.04 -40.48
N ASN A 72 44.07 -15.72 -41.77
CA ASN A 72 42.83 -15.15 -42.29
C ASN A 72 41.65 -16.14 -42.14
N GLN A 73 41.85 -17.43 -42.39
CA GLN A 73 40.82 -18.45 -42.17
C GLN A 73 40.44 -18.59 -40.68
N GLN A 74 41.42 -18.61 -39.78
CA GLN A 74 41.19 -18.64 -38.33
C GLN A 74 40.43 -17.39 -37.86
N GLN A 75 40.76 -16.22 -38.38
CA GLN A 75 40.05 -14.98 -38.10
C GLN A 75 38.59 -15.02 -38.61
N GLN A 76 38.34 -15.55 -39.81
CA GLN A 76 36.98 -15.72 -40.33
C GLN A 76 36.14 -16.71 -39.49
N CYS A 77 36.71 -17.83 -39.04
CA CYS A 77 36.06 -18.74 -38.10
C CYS A 77 35.70 -18.05 -36.77
N ARG A 78 36.64 -17.26 -36.22
CA ARG A 78 36.43 -16.45 -35.00
C ARG A 78 35.32 -15.42 -35.16
N GLU A 79 35.30 -14.67 -36.25
CA GLU A 79 34.25 -13.67 -36.53
C GLU A 79 32.86 -14.31 -36.65
N ARG A 80 32.75 -15.46 -37.33
CA ARG A 80 31.51 -16.25 -37.39
C ARG A 80 31.08 -16.77 -36.01
N PHE A 81 32.01 -17.23 -35.18
CA PHE A 81 31.72 -17.70 -33.83
C PHE A 81 31.22 -16.58 -32.93
N LEU A 82 31.76 -15.36 -33.01
CA LEU A 82 31.21 -14.22 -32.29
C LEU A 82 29.79 -13.89 -32.79
N GLY A 83 29.58 -13.87 -34.11
CA GLY A 83 28.27 -13.69 -34.75
C GLY A 83 27.21 -14.77 -34.47
N ARG A 84 27.58 -15.93 -33.90
CA ARG A 84 26.70 -17.13 -33.79
C ARG A 84 25.34 -16.88 -33.14
N TRP A 85 25.25 -15.93 -32.22
CA TRP A 85 24.01 -15.59 -31.50
C TRP A 85 22.89 -15.05 -32.39
N TYR A 86 23.18 -14.58 -33.60
CA TYR A 86 22.15 -14.30 -34.61
C TYR A 86 21.51 -15.61 -35.11
N HIS A 87 22.33 -16.55 -35.58
CA HIS A 87 21.86 -17.83 -36.12
C HIS A 87 21.21 -18.74 -35.06
N VAL A 88 21.72 -18.77 -33.82
CA VAL A 88 21.11 -19.54 -32.71
C VAL A 88 19.69 -19.05 -32.41
N ARG A 89 19.46 -17.73 -32.40
CA ARG A 89 18.10 -17.17 -32.21
C ARG A 89 17.17 -17.49 -33.37
N GLN A 90 17.67 -17.40 -34.60
CA GLN A 90 16.91 -17.75 -35.80
C GLN A 90 16.50 -19.23 -35.81
N LEU A 91 17.44 -20.14 -35.50
CA LEU A 91 17.17 -21.56 -35.37
C LEU A 91 16.12 -21.83 -34.28
N TYR A 92 16.28 -21.22 -33.09
CA TYR A 92 15.34 -21.40 -31.98
C TYR A 92 13.92 -20.94 -32.35
N ALA A 93 13.78 -19.78 -33.01
CA ALA A 93 12.48 -19.30 -33.49
C ALA A 93 11.83 -20.27 -34.49
N VAL A 94 12.55 -20.66 -35.54
CA VAL A 94 12.04 -21.58 -36.59
C VAL A 94 11.66 -22.96 -36.01
N VAL A 95 12.46 -23.49 -35.09
CA VAL A 95 12.15 -24.77 -34.43
C VAL A 95 10.93 -24.61 -33.50
N SER A 96 10.85 -23.55 -32.71
CA SER A 96 9.68 -23.29 -31.86
C SER A 96 8.39 -23.15 -32.67
N GLU A 97 8.39 -22.37 -33.75
CA GLU A 97 7.23 -22.17 -34.64
C GLU A 97 6.78 -23.48 -35.32
N THR A 98 7.73 -24.28 -35.81
CA THR A 98 7.41 -25.56 -36.46
C THR A 98 6.87 -26.60 -35.46
N VAL A 99 7.36 -26.60 -34.22
CA VAL A 99 6.83 -27.46 -33.14
C VAL A 99 5.45 -27.00 -32.65
N THR A 100 5.20 -25.69 -32.49
CA THR A 100 3.87 -25.19 -32.09
C THR A 100 2.82 -25.44 -33.18
N ALA A 101 3.12 -25.11 -34.44
CA ALA A 101 2.20 -25.34 -35.55
C ALA A 101 1.85 -26.84 -35.71
N ARG A 102 2.82 -27.74 -35.51
CA ARG A 102 2.59 -29.19 -35.50
C ARG A 102 1.73 -29.64 -34.32
N SER A 103 1.91 -29.06 -33.14
CA SER A 103 1.11 -29.36 -31.94
C SER A 103 -0.36 -28.97 -32.15
N GLU A 104 -0.60 -27.81 -32.75
CA GLU A 104 -1.94 -27.33 -33.14
C GLU A 104 -2.57 -28.18 -34.26
N ALA A 105 -1.77 -28.60 -35.26
CA ALA A 105 -2.21 -29.52 -36.31
C ALA A 105 -2.54 -30.94 -35.80
N MET A 106 -1.84 -31.42 -34.77
CA MET A 106 -2.18 -32.70 -34.12
C MET A 106 -3.43 -32.59 -33.24
N ALA A 107 -3.66 -31.45 -32.58
CA ALA A 107 -4.87 -31.19 -31.79
C ALA A 107 -6.15 -31.06 -32.64
N SER A 108 -6.03 -30.72 -33.92
CA SER A 108 -7.14 -30.48 -34.86
C SER A 108 -7.51 -31.68 -35.74
N ARG A 109 -6.81 -32.82 -35.63
CA ARG A 109 -7.05 -34.00 -36.47
C ARG A 109 -8.29 -34.79 -35.99
N PRO A 110 -9.32 -35.02 -36.85
CA PRO A 110 -10.53 -35.73 -36.43
C PRO A 110 -10.24 -37.22 -36.13
N LYS A 111 -10.81 -37.74 -35.04
CA LYS A 111 -10.73 -39.16 -34.70
C LYS A 111 -11.60 -39.98 -35.65
N LEU A 112 -11.00 -40.93 -36.37
CA LEU A 112 -11.72 -42.00 -37.06
C LEU A 112 -12.39 -42.95 -36.05
N PRO A 113 -13.51 -43.59 -36.41
CA PRO A 113 -14.37 -44.28 -35.45
C PRO A 113 -13.84 -45.68 -35.06
N PRO A 114 -13.95 -46.08 -33.78
CA PRO A 114 -13.94 -47.50 -33.40
C PRO A 114 -15.30 -48.14 -33.68
N SER A 115 -15.29 -49.44 -33.96
CA SER A 115 -16.47 -50.25 -34.26
C SER A 115 -17.37 -50.49 -33.03
N ALA A 116 -18.69 -50.40 -33.24
CA ALA A 116 -19.80 -51.07 -32.55
C ALA A 116 -19.67 -51.46 -31.05
N GLY A 117 -20.48 -50.83 -30.19
CA GLY A 117 -20.90 -51.42 -28.91
C GLY A 117 -21.36 -50.44 -27.82
N GLY A 118 -22.66 -50.37 -27.53
CA GLY A 118 -23.14 -50.09 -26.15
C GLY A 118 -23.53 -48.65 -25.74
N ILE A 119 -24.65 -48.15 -26.26
CA ILE A 119 -25.78 -47.58 -25.49
C ILE A 119 -25.49 -46.51 -24.37
N SER A 120 -25.68 -45.24 -24.77
CA SER A 120 -26.43 -44.16 -24.06
C SER A 120 -25.77 -43.43 -22.85
N SER A 121 -26.05 -42.16 -22.49
CA SER A 121 -27.02 -41.14 -22.96
C SER A 121 -26.37 -39.71 -23.02
N PRO A 122 -27.07 -38.56 -23.05
CA PRO A 122 -27.00 -37.61 -24.15
C PRO A 122 -26.11 -36.37 -23.95
N SER A 123 -25.77 -35.75 -25.10
CA SER A 123 -24.98 -34.52 -25.26
C SER A 123 -25.64 -33.24 -24.72
N THR A 124 -24.82 -32.29 -24.26
CA THR A 124 -25.17 -30.85 -24.20
C THR A 124 -24.22 -30.08 -25.13
N PRO A 125 -24.70 -29.14 -25.97
CA PRO A 125 -23.82 -28.42 -26.92
C PRO A 125 -22.83 -27.49 -26.21
N ALA A 126 -21.61 -27.43 -26.75
CA ALA A 126 -20.55 -26.56 -26.24
C ALA A 126 -20.90 -25.08 -26.40
N LYS A 127 -20.57 -24.27 -25.39
CA LYS A 127 -20.59 -22.81 -25.48
C LYS A 127 -19.34 -22.30 -26.23
N PRO A 128 -19.42 -21.15 -26.91
CA PRO A 128 -18.24 -20.49 -27.46
C PRO A 128 -17.26 -20.10 -26.34
N SER A 129 -15.98 -20.10 -26.68
CA SER A 129 -14.86 -19.91 -25.76
C SER A 129 -14.88 -18.56 -25.03
N ASP A 130 -14.76 -18.61 -23.71
CA ASP A 130 -14.26 -17.47 -22.93
C ASP A 130 -12.83 -17.13 -23.38
N PRO A 131 -12.42 -15.85 -23.36
CA PRO A 131 -11.03 -15.49 -23.59
C PRO A 131 -10.16 -16.09 -22.49
N LEU A 132 -9.19 -16.92 -22.89
CA LEU A 132 -8.22 -17.59 -22.01
C LEU A 132 -7.68 -16.65 -20.93
N THR A 133 -8.11 -16.86 -19.68
CA THR A 133 -7.40 -16.33 -18.51
C THR A 133 -6.00 -16.94 -18.53
N PRO A 134 -4.91 -16.15 -18.62
CA PRO A 134 -3.57 -16.71 -18.60
C PRO A 134 -3.36 -17.40 -17.25
N ALA A 135 -2.99 -18.68 -17.29
CA ALA A 135 -2.62 -19.42 -16.09
C ALA A 135 -1.41 -18.74 -15.41
N PRO A 136 -1.29 -18.81 -14.07
CA PRO A 136 -0.12 -18.28 -13.37
C PRO A 136 1.16 -18.93 -13.90
N LEU A 137 2.10 -18.10 -14.36
CA LEU A 137 3.28 -18.46 -15.18
C LEU A 137 4.39 -19.26 -14.47
N HIS A 138 4.05 -20.06 -13.46
CA HIS A 138 4.99 -20.98 -12.81
C HIS A 138 5.06 -22.34 -13.53
N ASN A 139 4.16 -22.57 -14.50
CA ASN A 139 4.03 -23.79 -15.29
C ASN A 139 4.22 -23.56 -16.80
N LEU A 140 5.06 -22.61 -17.22
CA LEU A 140 5.71 -22.72 -18.54
C LEU A 140 6.81 -23.77 -18.39
N THR A 141 6.45 -25.03 -18.61
CA THR A 141 7.42 -26.11 -18.78
C THR A 141 8.37 -25.76 -19.93
N ALA A 142 9.68 -25.95 -19.71
CA ALA A 142 10.69 -25.88 -20.75
C ALA A 142 10.26 -26.61 -22.02
N MET A 143 10.65 -26.10 -23.19
CA MET A 143 10.23 -26.67 -24.47
C MET A 143 10.76 -28.11 -24.61
N SER A 144 9.86 -29.09 -24.55
CA SER A 144 10.21 -30.52 -24.42
C SER A 144 11.14 -31.01 -25.54
N TRP A 145 10.99 -30.44 -26.74
CA TRP A 145 11.82 -30.76 -27.90
C TRP A 145 13.33 -30.58 -27.65
N LEU A 146 13.73 -29.61 -26.83
CA LEU A 146 15.15 -29.38 -26.54
C LEU A 146 15.73 -30.49 -25.65
N ILE A 147 14.90 -31.06 -24.76
CA ILE A 147 15.26 -32.20 -23.92
C ILE A 147 15.43 -33.46 -24.79
N ASP A 148 14.53 -33.66 -25.76
CA ASP A 148 14.58 -34.79 -26.67
C ASP A 148 15.78 -34.69 -27.63
N VAL A 149 16.04 -33.53 -28.26
CA VAL A 149 17.25 -33.29 -29.07
C VAL A 149 18.53 -33.47 -28.25
N ALA A 150 18.57 -32.99 -27.01
CA ALA A 150 19.71 -33.23 -26.12
C ALA A 150 19.87 -34.71 -25.74
N ARG A 151 18.79 -35.49 -25.64
CA ARG A 151 18.84 -36.94 -25.43
C ARG A 151 19.50 -37.63 -26.63
N GLU A 152 19.10 -37.27 -27.85
CA GLU A 152 19.65 -37.83 -29.09
C GLU A 152 21.16 -37.54 -29.23
N PHE A 153 21.62 -36.32 -28.91
CA PHE A 153 23.06 -36.02 -28.92
C PHE A 153 23.86 -36.83 -27.88
N ARG A 154 23.32 -37.02 -26.67
CA ARG A 154 24.01 -37.74 -25.59
C ARG A 154 24.02 -39.26 -25.74
N HIS A 155 23.02 -39.84 -26.40
CA HIS A 155 22.90 -41.31 -26.56
C HIS A 155 23.27 -41.79 -27.97
N GLY A 156 23.10 -40.96 -29.00
CA GLY A 156 23.34 -41.31 -30.39
C GLY A 156 24.80 -41.26 -30.84
N PHE A 157 25.68 -40.55 -30.11
CA PHE A 157 27.08 -40.38 -30.49
C PHE A 157 28.06 -40.62 -29.34
N ALA A 158 29.10 -41.40 -29.59
CA ALA A 158 30.16 -41.69 -28.63
C ALA A 158 31.16 -40.52 -28.40
N SER A 159 31.03 -39.44 -29.16
CA SER A 159 31.90 -38.26 -29.11
C SER A 159 31.09 -36.98 -29.00
N HIS A 160 31.62 -35.99 -28.29
CA HIS A 160 31.05 -34.63 -28.22
C HIS A 160 31.23 -33.84 -29.53
N ARG A 161 32.16 -34.28 -30.40
CA ARG A 161 32.38 -33.70 -31.73
C ARG A 161 31.50 -34.40 -32.77
N VAL A 162 30.63 -33.64 -33.43
CA VAL A 162 29.64 -34.12 -34.41
C VAL A 162 29.79 -33.43 -35.76
N THR A 163 29.57 -34.18 -36.83
CA THR A 163 29.52 -33.71 -38.22
C THR A 163 28.15 -33.16 -38.58
N MET A 164 28.03 -32.41 -39.69
CA MET A 164 26.75 -31.85 -40.15
C MET A 164 25.65 -32.92 -40.33
N PRO A 165 25.90 -34.09 -40.97
CA PRO A 165 24.88 -35.14 -41.08
C PRO A 165 24.44 -35.69 -39.71
N GLN A 166 25.36 -35.81 -38.75
CA GLN A 166 25.02 -36.25 -37.38
C GLN A 166 24.14 -35.21 -36.66
N MET A 167 24.38 -33.91 -36.87
CA MET A 167 23.51 -32.85 -36.38
C MET A 167 22.12 -32.87 -37.04
N GLU A 168 22.03 -33.09 -38.36
CA GLU A 168 20.74 -33.26 -39.06
C GLU A 168 19.98 -34.51 -38.58
N ILE A 169 20.68 -35.61 -38.27
CA ILE A 169 20.08 -36.82 -37.67
C ILE A 169 19.53 -36.54 -36.26
N ALA A 170 20.30 -35.89 -35.38
CA ALA A 170 19.88 -35.62 -34.00
C ALA A 170 18.67 -34.68 -33.91
N PHE A 171 18.69 -33.59 -34.67
CA PHE A 171 17.53 -32.69 -34.77
C PHE A 171 16.37 -33.35 -35.53
N GLY A 172 16.63 -34.17 -36.55
CA GLY A 172 15.59 -34.89 -37.28
C GLY A 172 14.87 -35.93 -36.41
N SER A 173 15.62 -36.68 -35.60
CA SER A 173 15.07 -37.65 -34.63
C SER A 173 14.30 -36.94 -33.52
N GLY A 174 14.94 -36.00 -32.81
CA GLY A 174 14.35 -35.30 -31.65
C GLY A 174 13.15 -34.41 -32.01
N LEU A 175 13.09 -33.85 -33.22
CA LEU A 175 11.93 -33.08 -33.72
C LEU A 175 10.94 -33.93 -34.53
N GLN A 176 11.26 -35.18 -34.81
CA GLN A 176 10.55 -36.07 -35.75
C GLN A 176 10.34 -35.41 -37.13
N LEU A 177 11.41 -34.83 -37.70
CA LEU A 177 11.43 -34.12 -38.98
C LEU A 177 12.37 -34.81 -40.00
N SER A 178 11.91 -34.97 -41.23
CA SER A 178 12.72 -35.49 -42.34
C SER A 178 13.68 -34.43 -42.89
N LEU A 179 14.83 -34.22 -42.24
CA LEU A 179 15.81 -33.19 -42.62
C LEU A 179 16.80 -33.63 -43.72
N LEU A 180 16.95 -34.95 -43.95
CA LEU A 180 17.97 -35.54 -44.84
C LEU A 180 17.57 -35.64 -46.32
N SER A 181 16.41 -35.11 -46.73
CA SER A 181 15.96 -35.23 -48.13
C SER A 181 16.58 -34.15 -49.02
N ALA A 182 17.27 -34.56 -50.08
CA ALA A 182 17.92 -33.66 -51.04
C ALA A 182 16.95 -32.70 -51.77
N ARG A 183 15.63 -32.88 -51.65
CA ARG A 183 14.59 -32.00 -52.20
C ARG A 183 13.95 -31.06 -51.15
N SER A 184 14.27 -31.19 -49.86
CA SER A 184 13.61 -30.42 -48.80
C SER A 184 14.45 -29.23 -48.35
N SER A 185 14.32 -28.09 -49.05
CA SER A 185 14.83 -26.79 -48.62
C SER A 185 14.01 -26.21 -47.46
N THR A 186 13.89 -26.95 -46.36
CA THR A 186 13.15 -26.48 -45.17
C THR A 186 13.90 -25.33 -44.50
N PRO A 187 13.19 -24.33 -43.95
CA PRO A 187 13.83 -23.22 -43.23
C PRO A 187 14.62 -23.73 -42.01
N THR A 188 14.21 -24.86 -41.43
CA THR A 188 14.92 -25.54 -40.33
C THR A 188 16.28 -26.08 -40.79
N ALA A 189 16.36 -26.81 -41.92
CA ALA A 189 17.63 -27.34 -42.43
C ALA A 189 18.60 -26.23 -42.84
N ALA A 190 18.10 -25.15 -43.45
CA ALA A 190 18.93 -23.97 -43.77
C ALA A 190 19.47 -23.29 -42.49
N SER A 191 18.63 -23.12 -41.46
CA SER A 191 19.04 -22.54 -40.18
C SER A 191 20.07 -23.41 -39.44
N LEU A 192 19.93 -24.74 -39.49
CA LEU A 192 20.88 -25.68 -38.90
C LEU A 192 22.28 -25.56 -39.54
N ARG A 193 22.36 -25.42 -40.87
CA ARG A 193 23.65 -25.25 -41.58
C ARG A 193 24.36 -23.96 -41.18
N ASN A 194 23.61 -22.86 -41.08
CA ASN A 194 24.15 -21.57 -40.65
C ASN A 194 24.67 -21.62 -39.20
N VAL A 195 23.96 -22.34 -38.32
CA VAL A 195 24.43 -22.59 -36.94
C VAL A 195 25.66 -23.49 -36.92
N PHE A 196 25.70 -24.58 -37.69
CA PHE A 196 26.86 -25.46 -37.76
C PHE A 196 28.13 -24.71 -38.19
N GLN A 197 28.05 -23.91 -39.26
CA GLN A 197 29.15 -23.07 -39.74
C GLN A 197 29.60 -22.00 -38.71
N ALA A 198 28.72 -21.59 -37.79
CA ALA A 198 29.03 -20.61 -36.76
C ALA A 198 29.68 -21.21 -35.50
N PHE A 199 29.59 -22.53 -35.27
CA PHE A 199 30.27 -23.24 -34.16
C PHE A 199 31.56 -23.97 -34.61
N GLN A 200 32.00 -23.73 -35.85
CA GLN A 200 33.17 -24.36 -36.45
C GLN A 200 34.46 -23.57 -36.13
N HIS A 201 35.19 -24.01 -35.10
CA HIS A 201 36.39 -23.31 -34.59
C HIS A 201 37.63 -23.39 -35.49
N GLU A 202 37.76 -24.45 -36.31
CA GLU A 202 38.88 -24.66 -37.23
C GLU A 202 38.34 -24.86 -38.66
N SER A 203 38.89 -24.15 -39.65
CA SER A 203 38.40 -24.15 -41.04
C SER A 203 38.43 -25.52 -41.72
N GLU A 204 39.43 -26.35 -41.40
CA GLU A 204 39.59 -27.71 -41.91
C GLU A 204 38.77 -28.75 -41.13
N SER A 205 38.25 -28.40 -39.94
CA SER A 205 37.52 -29.35 -39.09
C SER A 205 36.08 -29.54 -39.58
N SER A 206 35.70 -30.76 -39.93
CA SER A 206 34.33 -31.10 -40.36
C SER A 206 33.35 -31.33 -39.19
N THR A 207 33.68 -30.82 -37.99
CA THR A 207 32.98 -31.16 -36.73
C THR A 207 32.79 -29.95 -35.80
N ILE A 208 31.67 -29.89 -35.09
CA ILE A 208 31.41 -28.94 -33.99
C ILE A 208 31.27 -29.66 -32.65
N ASP A 209 31.44 -28.95 -31.53
CA ASP A 209 31.14 -29.45 -30.19
C ASP A 209 29.66 -29.17 -29.85
N TYR A 210 28.82 -30.21 -29.79
CA TYR A 210 27.38 -29.99 -29.57
C TYR A 210 27.06 -29.41 -28.18
N ARG A 211 27.97 -29.56 -27.20
CA ARG A 211 27.76 -29.09 -25.83
C ARG A 211 27.66 -27.57 -25.76
N GLU A 212 28.45 -26.87 -26.58
CA GLU A 212 28.39 -25.41 -26.73
C GLU A 212 27.05 -24.97 -27.34
N LEU A 213 26.55 -25.69 -28.34
CA LEU A 213 25.26 -25.42 -28.99
C LEU A 213 24.08 -25.66 -28.03
N LEU A 214 24.03 -26.81 -27.35
CA LEU A 214 22.98 -27.09 -26.35
C LEU A 214 23.01 -26.05 -25.23
N SER A 215 24.19 -25.73 -24.71
CA SER A 215 24.36 -24.72 -23.65
C SER A 215 23.88 -23.32 -24.08
N ALA A 216 24.04 -22.96 -25.35
CA ALA A 216 23.52 -21.71 -25.92
C ALA A 216 21.98 -21.74 -26.14
N LEU A 217 21.42 -22.87 -26.59
CA LEU A 217 19.96 -23.03 -26.74
C LEU A 217 19.22 -22.99 -25.39
N VAL A 218 19.81 -23.57 -24.33
CA VAL A 218 19.27 -23.51 -22.97
C VAL A 218 19.18 -22.08 -22.42
N VAL A 219 20.01 -21.12 -22.91
CA VAL A 219 19.86 -19.69 -22.57
C VAL A 219 18.56 -19.11 -23.12
N LEU A 220 18.13 -19.52 -24.31
CA LEU A 220 16.90 -19.00 -24.92
C LEU A 220 15.64 -19.62 -24.29
N ASP A 221 15.70 -20.90 -23.91
CA ASP A 221 14.59 -21.64 -23.31
C ASP A 221 14.45 -21.38 -21.78
N GLN A 222 15.52 -21.42 -21.00
CA GLN A 222 15.44 -21.63 -19.53
C GLN A 222 16.09 -20.54 -18.65
N TRP A 223 16.46 -19.38 -19.22
CA TRP A 223 17.10 -18.30 -18.44
C TRP A 223 16.32 -17.83 -17.20
N ARG A 224 14.99 -18.01 -17.19
CA ARG A 224 14.09 -17.65 -16.07
C ARG A 224 14.38 -18.46 -14.79
N GLU A 225 15.08 -19.59 -14.88
CA GLU A 225 15.46 -20.40 -13.71
C GLU A 225 16.57 -19.77 -12.84
N GLY A 226 17.28 -18.78 -13.38
CA GLY A 226 18.33 -18.03 -12.67
C GLY A 226 19.75 -18.51 -12.97
N GLU A 227 20.69 -17.58 -12.84
CA GLU A 227 22.10 -17.71 -13.23
C GLU A 227 22.81 -18.91 -12.59
N LYS A 228 22.55 -19.23 -11.31
CA LYS A 228 23.16 -20.38 -10.63
C LYS A 228 22.72 -21.72 -11.23
N LYS A 229 21.44 -21.86 -11.62
CA LYS A 229 20.93 -23.08 -12.28
C LYS A 229 21.40 -23.21 -13.73
N MET A 230 21.48 -22.09 -14.44
CA MET A 230 22.05 -22.05 -15.80
C MET A 230 23.50 -22.53 -15.83
N VAL A 231 24.34 -21.98 -14.96
CA VAL A 231 25.75 -22.40 -14.85
C VAL A 231 25.87 -23.85 -14.38
N ALA A 232 24.99 -24.32 -13.47
CA ALA A 232 24.96 -25.72 -13.07
C ALA A 232 24.69 -26.67 -14.26
N ARG A 233 23.71 -26.34 -15.11
CA ARG A 233 23.39 -27.13 -16.31
C ARG A 233 24.56 -27.17 -17.28
N TRP A 234 25.20 -26.02 -17.56
CA TRP A 234 26.42 -26.00 -18.38
C TRP A 234 27.53 -26.84 -17.75
N PHE A 235 27.75 -26.75 -16.44
CA PHE A 235 28.74 -27.58 -15.74
C PHE A 235 28.45 -29.07 -15.97
N HIS A 236 27.19 -29.50 -15.88
CA HIS A 236 26.79 -30.88 -16.12
C HIS A 236 26.95 -31.34 -17.59
N GLU A 237 26.75 -30.48 -18.60
CA GLU A 237 27.00 -30.85 -20.01
C GLU A 237 28.50 -31.06 -20.31
N PHE A 238 29.39 -30.35 -19.63
CA PHE A 238 30.84 -30.43 -19.85
C PHE A 238 31.57 -31.35 -18.86
N ALA A 239 30.89 -31.83 -17.81
CA ALA A 239 31.51 -32.63 -16.75
C ALA A 239 31.58 -34.13 -17.06
N PHE A 240 32.55 -34.79 -16.43
CA PHE A 240 32.72 -36.24 -16.39
C PHE A 240 32.72 -36.72 -14.92
N PRO A 241 32.31 -37.97 -14.64
CA PRO A 241 32.32 -38.52 -13.29
C PRO A 241 33.76 -38.86 -12.85
N LEU A 242 34.12 -38.48 -11.62
CA LEU A 242 35.34 -38.92 -10.95
C LEU A 242 35.13 -40.32 -10.35
N THR A 243 36.05 -41.24 -10.62
CA THR A 243 36.01 -42.63 -10.14
C THR A 243 36.59 -42.84 -8.74
N GLU A 244 37.12 -41.79 -8.11
CA GLU A 244 37.75 -41.87 -6.79
C GLU A 244 36.71 -41.92 -5.66
N ASN A 245 36.59 -43.12 -5.06
CA ASN A 245 35.85 -43.43 -3.82
C ASN A 245 34.32 -43.26 -3.89
N SER A 246 33.66 -44.16 -4.62
CA SER A 246 32.20 -44.37 -4.52
C SER A 246 31.87 -45.73 -3.89
N THR A 247 31.33 -45.71 -2.68
CA THR A 247 30.78 -46.89 -1.97
C THR A 247 29.25 -46.90 -1.96
N ALA A 248 28.59 -45.96 -2.65
CA ALA A 248 27.14 -45.85 -2.72
C ALA A 248 26.68 -45.45 -4.14
N ILE A 249 25.68 -46.16 -4.66
CA ILE A 249 25.07 -45.90 -5.96
C ILE A 249 24.24 -44.61 -5.85
N GLY A 250 24.88 -43.47 -6.12
CA GLY A 250 24.25 -42.14 -6.10
C GLY A 250 25.24 -40.97 -6.14
N ASP A 251 26.35 -41.04 -5.41
CA ASP A 251 27.28 -39.91 -5.22
C ASP A 251 28.46 -39.92 -6.21
N MET A 252 28.19 -39.82 -7.51
CA MET A 252 29.24 -39.57 -8.50
C MET A 252 29.66 -38.09 -8.50
N LYS A 253 30.86 -37.81 -7.98
CA LYS A 253 31.42 -36.44 -7.96
C LYS A 253 31.79 -36.01 -9.37
N MET A 254 31.15 -34.95 -9.86
CA MET A 254 31.36 -34.45 -11.22
C MET A 254 32.53 -33.46 -11.30
N ALA A 255 33.26 -33.48 -12.41
CA ALA A 255 34.39 -32.59 -12.67
C ALA A 255 34.51 -32.19 -14.15
N THR A 256 35.07 -31.01 -14.41
CA THR A 256 35.25 -30.45 -15.76
C THR A 256 36.73 -30.21 -16.06
N ARG A 257 37.19 -30.52 -17.28
CA ARG A 257 38.61 -30.33 -17.67
C ARG A 257 38.90 -28.85 -17.94
N GLY A 258 40.16 -28.43 -17.76
CA GLY A 258 40.54 -27.03 -17.95
C GLY A 258 40.24 -26.48 -19.36
N CYS A 259 40.42 -27.29 -20.41
CA CYS A 259 40.09 -26.93 -21.79
C CYS A 259 38.58 -26.77 -22.05
N ASP A 260 37.75 -27.56 -21.34
CA ASP A 260 36.29 -27.50 -21.44
C ASP A 260 35.71 -26.35 -20.62
N LEU A 261 36.34 -26.01 -19.48
CA LEU A 261 35.92 -24.92 -18.60
C LEU A 261 35.88 -23.55 -19.28
N GLN A 262 36.89 -23.26 -20.13
CA GLN A 262 36.92 -22.01 -20.90
C GLN A 262 35.77 -21.95 -21.91
N ARG A 263 35.52 -23.04 -22.64
CA ARG A 263 34.41 -23.15 -23.62
C ARG A 263 33.06 -22.97 -22.94
N MET A 264 32.85 -23.69 -21.83
CA MET A 264 31.65 -23.62 -20.99
C MET A 264 31.31 -22.18 -20.59
N LEU A 265 32.27 -21.43 -20.04
CA LEU A 265 32.06 -20.04 -19.61
C LEU A 265 31.93 -19.06 -20.78
N PHE A 266 32.52 -19.34 -21.94
CA PHE A 266 32.43 -18.48 -23.13
C PHE A 266 31.14 -18.70 -23.94
N THR A 267 30.35 -19.74 -23.63
CA THR A 267 29.03 -20.00 -24.23
C THR A 267 28.17 -18.72 -24.32
N ALA A 268 28.10 -17.92 -23.25
CA ALA A 268 27.28 -16.69 -23.18
C ALA A 268 27.92 -15.44 -23.80
N CYS A 269 29.24 -15.46 -24.08
CA CYS A 269 29.93 -14.38 -24.76
C CYS A 269 29.51 -14.36 -26.25
N GLY A 270 29.41 -13.17 -26.85
CA GLY A 270 29.13 -13.03 -28.29
C GLY A 270 29.97 -11.95 -28.98
N ASP A 271 30.84 -11.28 -28.23
CA ASP A 271 31.68 -10.18 -28.69
C ASP A 271 33.00 -10.23 -27.90
N GLU A 272 34.11 -9.79 -28.47
CA GLU A 272 35.43 -9.84 -27.80
C GLU A 272 35.45 -9.07 -26.47
N ALA A 273 34.67 -7.98 -26.39
CA ALA A 273 34.50 -7.19 -25.17
C ALA A 273 33.74 -7.92 -24.05
N ASP A 274 32.98 -8.98 -24.36
CA ASP A 274 32.33 -9.82 -23.37
C ASP A 274 33.22 -11.01 -22.98
N GLU A 275 34.04 -11.55 -23.89
CA GLU A 275 35.12 -12.49 -23.51
C GLU A 275 36.14 -11.83 -22.58
N PHE A 276 36.55 -10.58 -22.86
CA PHE A 276 37.47 -9.82 -22.01
C PHE A 276 36.99 -9.68 -20.55
N LYS A 277 35.68 -9.63 -20.33
CA LYS A 277 35.07 -9.60 -18.98
C LYS A 277 35.04 -10.97 -18.29
N MET A 278 34.98 -12.06 -19.06
CA MET A 278 34.95 -13.42 -18.54
C MET A 278 36.37 -13.98 -18.30
N GLN A 279 37.35 -13.54 -19.10
CA GLN A 279 38.76 -13.94 -19.07
C GLN A 279 39.42 -13.91 -17.67
N PRO A 280 39.22 -12.91 -16.79
CA PRO A 280 39.82 -12.91 -15.45
C PRO A 280 39.40 -14.11 -14.61
N PHE A 281 38.10 -14.42 -14.58
CA PHE A 281 37.56 -15.56 -13.83
C PHE A 281 38.06 -16.91 -14.38
N VAL A 282 38.17 -17.04 -15.71
CA VAL A 282 38.75 -18.24 -16.35
C VAL A 282 40.21 -18.41 -15.94
N LYS A 283 41.01 -17.33 -15.96
CA LYS A 283 42.43 -17.36 -15.57
C LYS A 283 42.61 -17.74 -14.10
N GLU A 284 41.82 -17.17 -13.20
CA GLU A 284 41.85 -17.49 -11.76
C GLU A 284 41.47 -18.96 -11.49
N LEU A 285 40.42 -19.47 -12.15
CA LEU A 285 40.02 -20.87 -12.04
C LEU A 285 41.11 -21.82 -12.58
N LEU A 286 41.69 -21.55 -13.75
CA LEU A 286 42.78 -22.35 -14.30
C LEU A 286 44.06 -22.27 -13.44
N ALA A 287 44.35 -21.12 -12.84
CA ALA A 287 45.45 -20.98 -11.88
C ALA A 287 45.19 -21.83 -10.62
N SER A 288 43.97 -21.85 -10.10
CA SER A 288 43.60 -22.68 -8.94
C SER A 288 43.76 -24.19 -9.20
N MET A 289 43.47 -24.63 -10.43
CA MET A 289 43.68 -26.02 -10.87
C MET A 289 45.18 -26.34 -10.93
N THR A 290 45.98 -25.44 -11.51
CA THR A 290 47.44 -25.58 -11.63
C THR A 290 48.13 -25.60 -10.27
N GLN A 291 47.74 -24.72 -9.34
CA GLN A 291 48.24 -24.69 -7.96
C GLN A 291 47.93 -25.98 -7.18
N ARG A 292 46.79 -26.62 -7.47
CA ARG A 292 46.39 -27.90 -6.86
C ARG A 292 46.96 -29.13 -7.60
N GLY A 293 47.74 -28.94 -8.66
CA GLY A 293 48.33 -30.03 -9.46
C GLY A 293 47.31 -30.87 -10.25
N ARG A 294 46.12 -30.34 -10.53
CA ARG A 294 45.02 -31.08 -11.19
C ARG A 294 44.70 -30.50 -12.57
N SER A 295 44.35 -31.38 -13.52
CA SER A 295 43.90 -31.01 -14.87
C SER A 295 42.39 -30.77 -14.99
N TYR A 296 41.66 -30.93 -13.88
CA TYR A 296 40.20 -30.77 -13.76
C TYR A 296 39.82 -29.93 -12.53
N ILE A 297 38.62 -29.35 -12.56
CA ILE A 297 37.96 -28.72 -11.42
C ILE A 297 36.76 -29.55 -10.99
N ALA A 298 36.60 -29.80 -9.70
CA ALA A 298 35.46 -30.53 -9.14
C ALA A 298 34.29 -29.58 -8.86
N GLU A 299 33.05 -30.07 -8.96
CA GLU A 299 31.85 -29.24 -8.81
C GLU A 299 31.82 -28.46 -7.49
N THR A 300 32.15 -29.08 -6.36
CA THR A 300 32.19 -28.40 -5.05
C THR A 300 33.16 -27.21 -5.07
N THR A 301 34.35 -27.41 -5.62
CA THR A 301 35.40 -26.38 -5.69
C THR A 301 35.06 -25.25 -6.66
N PHE A 302 34.26 -25.53 -7.69
CA PHE A 302 33.72 -24.50 -8.58
C PHE A 302 32.65 -23.66 -7.87
N TRP A 303 31.75 -24.28 -7.09
CA TRP A 303 30.74 -23.55 -6.33
C TRP A 303 31.31 -22.75 -5.16
N GLU A 304 32.31 -23.28 -4.44
CA GLU A 304 33.08 -22.54 -3.42
C GLU A 304 33.66 -21.24 -4.00
N TYR A 305 34.28 -21.30 -5.19
CA TYR A 305 34.81 -20.13 -5.88
C TYR A 305 33.69 -19.17 -6.32
N SER A 306 32.59 -19.69 -6.87
CA SER A 306 31.44 -18.91 -7.37
C SER A 306 30.72 -18.14 -6.25
N ASP A 307 30.52 -18.78 -5.10
CA ASP A 307 29.90 -18.15 -3.92
C ASP A 307 30.85 -17.14 -3.24
N ALA A 308 32.17 -17.32 -3.36
CA ALA A 308 33.17 -16.31 -2.96
C ALA A 308 33.28 -15.13 -3.94
N HIS A 309 32.97 -15.33 -5.23
CA HIS A 309 33.10 -14.33 -6.31
C HIS A 309 31.75 -14.07 -7.01
N PRO A 310 30.77 -13.43 -6.35
CA PRO A 310 29.42 -13.22 -6.90
C PRO A 310 29.39 -12.45 -8.23
N LYS A 311 30.45 -11.68 -8.53
CA LYS A 311 30.65 -11.00 -9.82
C LYS A 311 30.67 -11.96 -11.02
N LEU A 312 31.06 -13.22 -10.84
CA LEU A 312 31.01 -14.24 -11.89
C LEU A 312 29.57 -14.48 -12.34
N LEU A 313 28.68 -14.77 -11.38
CA LEU A 313 27.26 -15.03 -11.64
C LEU A 313 26.54 -13.77 -12.15
N GLU A 314 26.88 -12.58 -11.63
CA GLU A 314 26.38 -11.31 -12.16
C GLU A 314 26.82 -11.09 -13.62
N THR A 315 28.09 -11.37 -13.95
CA THR A 315 28.59 -11.29 -15.32
C THR A 315 27.83 -12.25 -16.23
N VAL A 316 27.72 -13.53 -15.87
CA VAL A 316 26.94 -14.52 -16.64
C VAL A 316 25.50 -14.06 -16.84
N ARG A 317 24.83 -13.54 -15.80
CA ARG A 317 23.46 -13.02 -15.88
C ARG A 317 23.34 -11.87 -16.89
N THR A 318 24.23 -10.88 -16.84
CA THR A 318 24.21 -9.75 -17.78
C THR A 318 24.49 -10.19 -19.22
N LEU A 319 25.39 -11.16 -19.43
CA LEU A 319 25.67 -11.72 -20.74
C LEU A 319 24.46 -12.47 -21.29
N CYS A 320 23.90 -13.43 -20.55
CA CYS A 320 22.69 -14.17 -20.96
C CYS A 320 21.54 -13.22 -21.29
N TRP A 321 21.30 -12.19 -20.47
CA TRP A 321 20.25 -11.19 -20.69
C TRP A 321 20.39 -10.45 -22.03
N LYS A 322 21.62 -10.08 -22.45
CA LYS A 322 21.87 -9.45 -23.75
C LYS A 322 21.50 -10.34 -24.94
N ARG A 323 21.59 -11.66 -24.80
CA ARG A 323 21.37 -12.63 -25.89
C ARG A 323 19.90 -13.00 -26.08
N LEU A 324 19.01 -12.57 -25.18
CA LEU A 324 17.56 -12.71 -25.31
C LEU A 324 16.97 -11.80 -26.40
N THR A 325 15.92 -12.27 -27.06
CA THR A 325 15.13 -11.46 -28.02
C THR A 325 14.44 -10.28 -27.32
N ASP A 326 14.11 -9.23 -28.07
CA ASP A 326 13.38 -8.09 -27.50
C ASP A 326 12.02 -8.50 -26.95
N ASP A 327 11.30 -9.42 -27.61
CA ASP A 327 10.01 -9.95 -27.13
C ASP A 327 10.12 -10.69 -25.79
N THR A 328 11.18 -11.48 -25.58
CA THR A 328 11.38 -12.19 -24.30
C THR A 328 11.76 -11.23 -23.18
N ARG A 329 12.54 -10.17 -23.47
CA ARG A 329 12.85 -9.08 -22.54
C ARG A 329 11.60 -8.22 -22.21
N LEU A 330 10.79 -7.88 -23.21
CA LEU A 330 9.52 -7.15 -23.05
C LEU A 330 8.50 -7.95 -22.23
N ASN A 331 8.38 -9.25 -22.47
CA ASN A 331 7.52 -10.13 -21.68
C ASN A 331 7.97 -10.19 -20.21
N PHE A 332 9.28 -10.21 -19.91
CA PHE A 332 9.75 -10.10 -18.52
C PHE A 332 9.33 -8.76 -17.88
N TYR A 333 9.52 -7.62 -18.55
CA TYR A 333 9.10 -6.33 -17.98
C TYR A 333 7.58 -6.25 -17.77
N ARG A 334 6.79 -6.88 -18.66
CA ARG A 334 5.35 -7.05 -18.50
C ARG A 334 5.01 -7.88 -17.27
N ASP A 335 5.68 -9.01 -17.05
CA ASP A 335 5.49 -9.87 -15.88
C ASP A 335 5.85 -9.15 -14.57
N VAL A 336 7.00 -8.46 -14.53
CA VAL A 336 7.43 -7.65 -13.38
C VAL A 336 6.42 -6.54 -13.07
N TYR A 337 5.90 -5.86 -14.09
CA TYR A 337 4.86 -4.86 -13.94
C TYR A 337 3.54 -5.46 -13.40
N LEU A 338 3.12 -6.62 -13.91
CA LEU A 338 1.91 -7.31 -13.46
C LEU A 338 2.04 -7.75 -11.98
N HIS A 339 3.17 -8.32 -11.58
CA HIS A 339 3.43 -8.68 -10.18
C HIS A 339 3.52 -7.45 -9.27
N ALA A 340 4.17 -6.37 -9.69
CA ALA A 340 4.23 -5.12 -8.94
C ALA A 340 2.82 -4.52 -8.75
N LYS A 341 1.99 -4.54 -9.81
CA LYS A 341 0.58 -4.10 -9.77
C LYS A 341 -0.27 -4.95 -8.84
N GLU A 342 -0.11 -6.27 -8.86
CA GLU A 342 -0.81 -7.19 -7.96
C GLU A 342 -0.41 -6.96 -6.49
N ARG A 343 0.90 -6.80 -6.23
CA ARG A 343 1.42 -6.47 -4.89
C ARG A 343 0.89 -5.14 -4.38
N PHE A 344 0.85 -4.11 -5.24
CA PHE A 344 0.29 -2.81 -4.89
C PHE A 344 -1.21 -2.90 -4.55
N ALA A 345 -1.99 -3.66 -5.32
CA ALA A 345 -3.41 -3.90 -5.02
C ALA A 345 -3.62 -4.65 -3.68
N LYS A 346 -2.77 -5.62 -3.36
CA LYS A 346 -2.80 -6.34 -2.06
C LYS A 346 -2.48 -5.40 -0.89
N GLU A 347 -1.46 -4.55 -1.00
CA GLU A 347 -1.14 -3.56 0.04
C GLU A 347 -2.20 -2.46 0.17
N GLU A 348 -2.77 -1.98 -0.95
CA GLU A 348 -3.88 -1.02 -0.92
C GLU A 348 -5.11 -1.61 -0.21
N ALA A 349 -5.43 -2.89 -0.46
CA ALA A 349 -6.46 -3.60 0.27
C ALA A 349 -6.11 -3.73 1.78
N ARG A 350 -4.87 -4.09 2.12
CA ARG A 350 -4.40 -4.20 3.50
C ARG A 350 -4.54 -2.89 4.27
N VAL A 351 -4.10 -1.78 3.69
CA VAL A 351 -4.22 -0.43 4.28
C VAL A 351 -5.69 -0.04 4.44
N ARG A 352 -6.57 -0.35 3.48
CA ARG A 352 -8.02 -0.15 3.63
C ARG A 352 -8.61 -0.98 4.77
N PHE A 353 -8.19 -2.23 4.95
CA PHE A 353 -8.61 -3.07 6.08
C PHE A 353 -8.08 -2.54 7.42
N GLU A 354 -6.84 -2.10 7.51
CA GLU A 354 -6.28 -1.47 8.72
C GLU A 354 -7.03 -0.18 9.09
N GLN A 355 -7.37 0.67 8.11
CA GLN A 355 -8.20 1.87 8.31
C GLN A 355 -9.62 1.52 8.75
N ALA A 356 -10.25 0.51 8.12
CA ALA A 356 -11.57 0.04 8.50
C ALA A 356 -11.59 -0.53 9.94
N LEU A 357 -10.55 -1.28 10.32
CA LEU A 357 -10.35 -1.80 11.68
C LEU A 357 -10.13 -0.67 12.69
N GLY A 358 -9.39 0.38 12.34
CA GLY A 358 -9.25 1.59 13.17
C GLY A 358 -10.59 2.30 13.41
N ILE A 359 -11.41 2.43 12.35
CA ILE A 359 -12.77 3.00 12.43
C ILE A 359 -13.71 2.10 13.24
N TRP A 360 -13.59 0.77 13.14
CA TRP A 360 -14.38 -0.17 13.94
C TRP A 360 -14.00 -0.15 15.42
N ARG A 361 -12.70 -0.19 15.74
CA ARG A 361 -12.17 -0.10 17.11
C ARG A 361 -12.57 1.19 17.83
N THR A 362 -12.70 2.30 17.09
CA THR A 362 -13.10 3.61 17.65
C THR A 362 -14.61 3.82 17.74
N ARG A 363 -15.44 2.92 17.20
CA ARG A 363 -16.91 3.09 17.12
C ARG A 363 -17.75 2.08 17.89
N GLU A 364 -17.18 1.15 18.66
CA GLU A 364 -17.99 0.16 19.40
C GLU A 364 -18.69 0.73 20.66
N PRO A 365 -20.04 0.76 20.74
CA PRO A 365 -20.77 1.06 21.97
C PRO A 365 -20.94 -0.19 22.87
N ARG A 366 -20.23 -1.27 22.55
CA ARG A 366 -20.63 -2.63 22.96
C ARG A 366 -20.18 -3.06 24.35
N GLN A 367 -19.20 -2.40 24.98
CA GLN A 367 -18.71 -2.85 26.29
C GLN A 367 -19.76 -2.75 27.41
N ARG A 368 -20.58 -1.69 27.47
CA ARG A 368 -21.71 -1.60 28.43
C ARG A 368 -22.77 -2.67 28.15
N LEU A 369 -23.17 -2.83 26.89
CA LEU A 369 -24.24 -3.74 26.49
C LEU A 369 -23.83 -5.22 26.58
N ALA A 370 -22.54 -5.53 26.38
CA ALA A 370 -21.97 -6.84 26.65
C ALA A 370 -21.93 -7.13 28.15
N ARG A 371 -21.42 -6.20 28.99
CA ARG A 371 -21.45 -6.34 30.46
C ARG A 371 -22.88 -6.58 30.98
N TRP A 372 -23.86 -5.83 30.48
CA TRP A 372 -25.28 -6.04 30.84
C TRP A 372 -25.81 -7.41 30.37
N LYS A 373 -25.48 -7.86 29.15
CA LYS A 373 -25.85 -9.20 28.67
C LYS A 373 -25.19 -10.32 29.49
N PHE A 374 -23.94 -10.16 29.92
CA PHE A 374 -23.26 -11.09 30.83
C PHE A 374 -23.93 -11.11 32.21
N PHE A 375 -24.24 -9.95 32.79
CA PHE A 375 -24.97 -9.83 34.06
C PHE A 375 -26.36 -10.50 34.01
N VAL A 376 -27.15 -10.24 32.96
CA VAL A 376 -28.46 -10.87 32.76
C VAL A 376 -28.33 -12.38 32.53
N ALA A 377 -27.30 -12.83 31.82
CA ALA A 377 -27.02 -14.25 31.66
C ALA A 377 -26.65 -14.92 33.00
N TYR A 378 -25.85 -14.27 33.84
CA TYR A 378 -25.48 -14.74 35.18
C TYR A 378 -26.70 -14.80 36.12
N ARG A 379 -27.57 -13.78 36.10
CA ARG A 379 -28.81 -13.77 36.90
C ARG A 379 -29.82 -14.84 36.44
N LYS A 380 -29.85 -15.17 35.14
CA LYS A 380 -30.61 -16.32 34.60
C LYS A 380 -29.95 -17.67 34.91
N LEU A 381 -28.63 -17.74 35.06
CA LEU A 381 -27.89 -18.93 35.49
C LEU A 381 -28.26 -19.31 36.92
N ILE A 382 -28.22 -18.35 37.86
CA ILE A 382 -28.57 -18.56 39.28
C ILE A 382 -30.01 -19.08 39.41
N ARG A 383 -30.99 -18.37 38.82
CA ARG A 383 -32.41 -18.79 38.88
C ARG A 383 -32.68 -20.19 38.30
N ARG A 384 -31.92 -20.59 37.26
CA ARG A 384 -32.03 -21.94 36.68
C ARG A 384 -31.31 -23.00 37.51
N GLY A 385 -30.21 -22.64 38.16
CA GLY A 385 -29.56 -23.46 39.19
C GLY A 385 -30.51 -23.75 40.34
N ASP A 386 -31.17 -22.72 40.89
CA ASP A 386 -32.14 -22.85 41.98
C ASP A 386 -33.37 -23.69 41.57
N ALA A 387 -33.87 -23.52 40.35
CA ALA A 387 -35.00 -24.30 39.84
C ALA A 387 -34.63 -25.78 39.61
N HIS A 388 -33.44 -26.05 39.08
CA HIS A 388 -32.91 -27.42 38.92
C HIS A 388 -32.60 -28.07 40.27
N PHE A 389 -32.08 -27.31 41.24
CA PHE A 389 -31.86 -27.76 42.61
C PHE A 389 -33.19 -28.12 43.29
N ARG A 390 -34.21 -27.25 43.20
CA ARG A 390 -35.57 -27.54 43.69
C ARG A 390 -36.19 -28.77 43.01
N SER A 391 -36.07 -28.88 41.69
CA SER A 391 -36.57 -30.03 40.90
C SER A 391 -35.90 -31.36 41.29
N CYS A 392 -34.57 -31.39 41.42
CA CYS A 392 -33.87 -32.60 41.86
C CYS A 392 -34.09 -32.91 43.35
N SER A 393 -34.30 -31.89 44.18
CA SER A 393 -34.65 -32.08 45.59
C SER A 393 -36.05 -32.68 45.75
N ALA A 394 -37.03 -32.21 44.97
CA ALA A 394 -38.36 -32.82 44.94
C ALA A 394 -38.33 -34.29 44.50
N ALA A 395 -37.56 -34.62 43.45
CA ALA A 395 -37.58 -35.96 42.85
C ALA A 395 -36.68 -37.03 43.51
N LYS A 396 -35.61 -36.64 44.23
CA LYS A 396 -34.66 -37.61 44.83
C LYS A 396 -34.34 -37.40 46.30
N LEU A 397 -34.69 -36.26 46.89
CA LEU A 397 -34.43 -36.03 48.31
C LEU A 397 -35.59 -36.40 49.23
N VAL A 398 -36.87 -36.40 48.84
CA VAL A 398 -37.95 -36.66 49.86
C VAL A 398 -37.83 -38.03 50.53
N THR A 399 -37.58 -39.12 49.79
CA THR A 399 -37.34 -40.45 50.37
C THR A 399 -35.97 -40.60 51.03
N GLY A 400 -34.90 -40.16 50.35
CA GLY A 400 -33.53 -40.24 50.89
C GLY A 400 -33.29 -39.33 52.10
N PHE A 401 -33.96 -38.19 52.19
CA PHE A 401 -33.91 -37.25 53.31
C PHE A 401 -34.77 -37.73 54.47
N ARG A 402 -35.91 -38.40 54.24
CA ARG A 402 -36.66 -39.13 55.29
C ARG A 402 -35.82 -40.28 55.87
N GLN A 403 -35.17 -41.09 55.03
CA GLN A 403 -34.27 -42.17 55.48
C GLN A 403 -33.02 -41.62 56.20
N ASN A 404 -32.44 -40.52 55.73
CA ASN A 404 -31.31 -39.86 56.40
C ASN A 404 -31.72 -39.13 57.69
N LEU A 405 -32.93 -38.56 57.78
CA LEU A 405 -33.49 -38.03 59.02
C LEU A 405 -33.63 -39.15 60.04
N LYS A 406 -34.26 -40.27 59.64
CA LYS A 406 -34.44 -41.43 60.50
C LYS A 406 -33.10 -41.98 61.00
N ARG A 407 -32.13 -42.21 60.11
CA ARG A 407 -30.76 -42.61 60.49
C ARG A 407 -30.06 -41.61 61.40
N ARG A 408 -30.29 -40.31 61.21
CA ARG A 408 -29.69 -39.26 62.05
C ARG A 408 -30.35 -39.21 63.43
N GLN A 409 -31.65 -39.50 63.53
CA GLN A 409 -32.36 -39.68 64.80
C GLN A 409 -31.89 -40.94 65.53
N GLU A 410 -31.89 -42.10 64.84
CA GLU A 410 -31.35 -43.38 65.35
C GLU A 410 -29.89 -43.21 65.84
N MET A 411 -29.04 -42.47 65.13
CA MET A 411 -27.67 -42.16 65.56
C MET A 411 -27.59 -41.17 66.74
N HIS A 412 -28.48 -40.17 66.84
CA HIS A 412 -28.54 -39.29 68.01
C HIS A 412 -29.01 -40.04 69.27
N GLU A 413 -29.97 -40.95 69.13
CA GLU A 413 -30.40 -41.86 70.19
C GLU A 413 -29.24 -42.75 70.66
N LEU A 414 -28.48 -43.35 69.73
CA LEU A 414 -27.28 -44.13 70.08
C LEU A 414 -26.20 -43.30 70.79
N VAL A 415 -26.01 -42.01 70.43
CA VAL A 415 -25.11 -41.10 71.16
C VAL A 415 -25.63 -40.82 72.57
N LEU A 416 -26.92 -40.53 72.74
CA LEU A 416 -27.54 -40.27 74.05
C LEU A 416 -27.47 -41.50 74.96
N VAL A 417 -27.74 -42.69 74.42
CA VAL A 417 -27.57 -43.97 75.13
C VAL A 417 -26.12 -44.17 75.55
N ALA A 418 -25.14 -43.97 74.65
CA ALA A 418 -23.72 -44.09 74.98
C ALA A 418 -23.25 -43.05 76.03
N GLN A 419 -23.81 -41.84 76.03
CA GLN A 419 -23.55 -40.81 77.05
C GLN A 419 -24.12 -41.21 78.42
N ASN A 420 -25.34 -41.75 78.48
CA ASN A 420 -25.99 -42.18 79.72
C ASN A 420 -25.22 -43.32 80.41
N TYR A 421 -24.67 -44.27 79.64
CA TYR A 421 -23.83 -45.35 80.20
C TYR A 421 -22.39 -44.90 80.56
N ARG A 422 -21.98 -43.66 80.26
CA ARG A 422 -20.65 -43.07 80.56
C ARG A 422 -19.43 -43.86 80.07
N VAL A 423 -19.57 -44.75 79.09
CA VAL A 423 -18.46 -45.55 78.54
C VAL A 423 -17.83 -44.88 77.31
N PHE A 424 -16.58 -44.44 77.42
CA PHE A 424 -15.88 -43.66 76.40
C PHE A 424 -15.62 -44.43 75.08
N SER A 425 -15.46 -45.76 75.13
CA SER A 425 -15.27 -46.61 73.95
C SER A 425 -16.53 -46.71 73.08
N LEU A 426 -17.72 -46.73 73.69
CA LEU A 426 -19.02 -46.69 73.00
C LEU A 426 -19.24 -45.35 72.30
N LEU A 427 -18.89 -44.23 72.94
CA LEU A 427 -18.90 -42.92 72.28
C LEU A 427 -18.00 -42.89 71.03
N ARG A 428 -16.78 -43.44 71.12
CA ARG A 428 -15.84 -43.49 69.99
C ARG A 428 -16.34 -44.38 68.84
N SER A 429 -16.98 -45.52 69.14
CA SER A 429 -17.52 -46.41 68.10
C SER A 429 -18.74 -45.80 67.38
N VAL A 430 -19.56 -44.99 68.05
CA VAL A 430 -20.70 -44.28 67.44
C VAL A 430 -20.27 -43.08 66.58
N PHE A 431 -19.16 -42.41 66.92
CA PHE A 431 -18.63 -41.28 66.12
C PHE A 431 -18.02 -41.69 64.76
N GLN A 432 -17.51 -42.91 64.63
CA GLN A 432 -16.85 -43.37 63.40
C GLN A 432 -17.85 -43.52 62.21
N PRO A 433 -19.04 -44.13 62.37
CA PRO A 433 -20.14 -44.06 61.40
C PRO A 433 -20.56 -42.64 61.03
N TRP A 434 -20.57 -41.70 61.99
CA TRP A 434 -20.94 -40.30 61.75
C TRP A 434 -19.98 -39.61 60.79
N ALA A 435 -18.67 -39.81 60.99
CA ALA A 435 -17.63 -39.29 60.09
C ALA A 435 -17.73 -39.89 58.68
N LEU A 436 -17.98 -41.20 58.56
CA LEU A 436 -18.15 -41.89 57.28
C LEU A 436 -19.42 -41.42 56.54
N PHE A 437 -20.54 -41.26 57.24
CA PHE A 437 -21.77 -40.70 56.69
C PHE A 437 -21.55 -39.30 56.12
N TRP A 438 -20.94 -38.39 56.90
CA TRP A 438 -20.63 -37.03 56.46
C TRP A 438 -19.69 -37.00 55.24
N ARG A 439 -18.63 -37.82 55.24
CA ARG A 439 -17.71 -37.98 54.11
C ARG A 439 -18.43 -38.46 52.84
N SER A 440 -19.36 -39.42 52.97
CA SER A 440 -20.13 -39.95 51.84
C SER A 440 -21.06 -38.89 51.22
N MET A 441 -21.70 -38.05 52.04
CA MET A 441 -22.54 -36.94 51.57
C MET A 441 -21.70 -35.89 50.81
N GLN A 442 -20.53 -35.52 51.35
CA GLN A 442 -19.61 -34.60 50.66
C GLN A 442 -19.18 -35.13 49.28
N LEU A 443 -18.87 -36.42 49.17
CA LEU A 443 -18.49 -37.07 47.90
C LEU A 443 -19.66 -37.10 46.89
N ILE A 444 -20.89 -37.36 47.35
CA ILE A 444 -22.09 -37.35 46.49
C ILE A 444 -22.37 -35.94 45.95
N HIS A 445 -22.26 -34.90 46.79
CA HIS A 445 -22.38 -33.52 46.34
C HIS A 445 -21.27 -33.11 45.35
N ALA A 446 -20.03 -33.53 45.59
CA ALA A 446 -18.92 -33.30 44.66
C ALA A 446 -19.15 -33.99 43.30
N ALA A 447 -19.64 -35.24 43.30
CA ALA A 447 -19.98 -35.97 42.07
C ALA A 447 -21.19 -35.39 41.33
N ALA A 448 -22.15 -34.77 42.04
CA ALA A 448 -23.24 -34.03 41.42
C ALA A 448 -22.73 -32.74 40.73
N ARG A 449 -21.88 -31.96 41.41
CA ARG A 449 -21.23 -30.76 40.85
C ARG A 449 -20.47 -31.08 39.55
N ARG A 450 -19.57 -32.07 39.58
CA ARG A 450 -18.79 -32.51 38.40
C ARG A 450 -19.66 -32.96 37.22
N ARG A 451 -20.84 -33.55 37.46
CA ARG A 451 -21.79 -33.92 36.39
C ARG A 451 -22.46 -32.70 35.76
N SER A 452 -22.83 -31.70 36.57
CA SER A 452 -23.42 -30.46 36.04
C SER A 452 -22.44 -29.65 35.18
N GLU A 453 -21.16 -29.60 35.60
CA GLU A 453 -20.07 -28.95 34.85
C GLU A 453 -19.88 -29.59 33.46
N ARG A 454 -19.77 -30.94 33.39
CA ARG A 454 -19.64 -31.66 32.11
C ARG A 454 -20.83 -31.42 31.18
N HIS A 455 -22.05 -31.44 31.71
CA HIS A 455 -23.26 -31.16 30.92
C HIS A 455 -23.25 -29.72 30.38
N HIS A 456 -22.85 -28.75 31.20
CA HIS A 456 -22.71 -27.35 30.78
C HIS A 456 -21.68 -27.19 29.65
N PHE A 457 -20.49 -27.78 29.77
CA PHE A 457 -19.48 -27.78 28.71
C PHE A 457 -20.01 -28.39 27.41
N HIS A 458 -20.75 -29.51 27.48
CA HIS A 458 -21.35 -30.15 26.31
C HIS A 458 -22.39 -29.24 25.60
N VAL A 459 -23.31 -28.63 26.37
CA VAL A 459 -24.33 -27.70 25.83
C VAL A 459 -23.69 -26.46 25.23
N CYS A 460 -22.69 -25.87 25.91
CA CYS A 460 -21.94 -24.73 25.41
C CYS A 460 -21.19 -25.08 24.11
N ARG A 461 -20.47 -26.22 24.06
CA ARG A 461 -19.78 -26.69 22.86
C ARG A 461 -20.75 -26.85 21.68
N LYS A 462 -21.92 -27.48 21.89
CA LYS A 462 -22.97 -27.63 20.86
C LYS A 462 -23.53 -26.28 20.39
N LYS A 463 -23.69 -25.30 21.29
CA LYS A 463 -24.13 -23.94 20.95
C LYS A 463 -23.08 -23.17 20.14
N TYR A 464 -21.81 -23.22 20.54
CA TYR A 464 -20.73 -22.57 19.80
C TYR A 464 -20.56 -23.18 18.41
N TRP A 465 -20.59 -24.52 18.29
CA TRP A 465 -20.54 -25.20 17.00
C TRP A 465 -21.69 -24.77 16.08
N ARG A 466 -22.93 -24.75 16.58
CA ARG A 466 -24.09 -24.23 15.82
C ARG A 466 -23.91 -22.77 15.38
N SER A 467 -23.37 -21.92 16.24
CA SER A 467 -23.10 -20.52 15.86
C SER A 467 -22.00 -20.38 14.82
N TRP A 468 -21.00 -21.27 14.83
CA TRP A 468 -19.95 -21.34 13.81
C TRP A 468 -20.47 -21.86 12.47
N ALA A 469 -21.31 -22.90 12.48
CA ALA A 469 -21.99 -23.41 11.28
C ALA A 469 -22.87 -22.32 10.63
N MET A 470 -23.72 -21.66 11.42
CA MET A 470 -24.53 -20.53 10.95
C MET A 470 -23.68 -19.36 10.43
N TYR A 471 -22.55 -19.07 11.06
CA TYR A 471 -21.61 -18.06 10.57
C TYR A 471 -20.98 -18.45 9.24
N TYR A 472 -20.58 -19.71 9.07
CA TYR A 472 -20.02 -20.23 7.82
C TYR A 472 -21.04 -20.22 6.67
N GLU A 473 -22.29 -20.63 6.92
CA GLU A 473 -23.36 -20.52 5.92
C GLU A 473 -23.68 -19.07 5.56
N GLN A 474 -23.75 -18.15 6.54
CA GLN A 474 -23.91 -16.73 6.26
C GLN A 474 -22.72 -16.12 5.52
N ALA A 475 -21.49 -16.58 5.80
CA ALA A 475 -20.29 -16.15 5.07
C ALA A 475 -20.31 -16.67 3.62
N LYS A 476 -20.70 -17.93 3.40
CA LYS A 476 -20.87 -18.53 2.07
C LYS A 476 -21.96 -17.80 1.26
N ALA A 477 -23.11 -17.52 1.87
CA ALA A 477 -24.19 -16.75 1.25
C ALA A 477 -23.78 -15.30 0.93
N ARG A 478 -23.00 -14.65 1.82
CA ARG A 478 -22.42 -13.33 1.55
C ARG A 478 -21.41 -13.35 0.42
N SER A 479 -20.51 -14.35 0.36
CA SER A 479 -19.59 -14.53 -0.77
C SER A 479 -20.37 -14.64 -2.06
N GLN A 480 -21.31 -15.58 -2.16
CA GLN A 480 -22.15 -15.77 -3.35
C GLN A 480 -22.94 -14.51 -3.74
N HIS A 481 -23.38 -13.69 -2.77
CA HIS A 481 -24.02 -12.41 -3.05
C HIS A 481 -23.02 -11.36 -3.57
N CYS A 482 -21.83 -11.26 -2.98
CA CYS A 482 -20.73 -10.42 -3.47
C CYS A 482 -20.26 -10.84 -4.87
N ASP A 483 -20.17 -12.14 -5.15
CA ASP A 483 -19.80 -12.70 -6.46
C ASP A 483 -20.88 -12.38 -7.51
N LYS A 484 -22.17 -12.48 -7.15
CA LYS A 484 -23.29 -12.02 -8.00
C LYS A 484 -23.26 -10.51 -8.27
N LEU A 485 -22.91 -9.70 -7.28
CA LEU A 485 -22.76 -8.25 -7.46
C LEU A 485 -21.52 -7.91 -8.31
N ALA A 486 -20.40 -8.62 -8.12
CA ALA A 486 -19.17 -8.44 -8.87
C ALA A 486 -19.36 -8.84 -10.35
N THR A 487 -19.95 -9.99 -10.62
CA THR A 487 -20.29 -10.44 -11.98
C THR A 487 -21.30 -9.50 -12.66
N ALA A 488 -22.33 -9.03 -11.96
CA ALA A 488 -23.26 -8.03 -12.49
C ALA A 488 -22.58 -6.67 -12.76
N PHE A 489 -21.63 -6.26 -11.92
CA PHE A 489 -20.82 -5.06 -12.13
C PHE A 489 -19.90 -5.21 -13.34
N LEU A 490 -19.17 -6.32 -13.44
CA LEU A 490 -18.29 -6.64 -14.58
C LEU A 490 -19.10 -6.69 -15.88
N ALA A 491 -20.26 -7.35 -15.92
CA ALA A 491 -21.14 -7.38 -17.08
C ALA A 491 -21.74 -6.01 -17.43
N ARG A 492 -21.86 -5.08 -16.47
CA ARG A 492 -22.26 -3.69 -16.71
C ARG A 492 -21.09 -2.85 -17.24
N GLN A 493 -19.87 -3.06 -16.75
CA GLN A 493 -18.67 -2.41 -17.28
C GLN A 493 -18.33 -2.91 -18.68
N HIS A 494 -18.39 -4.23 -18.92
CA HIS A 494 -18.15 -4.80 -20.25
C HIS A 494 -19.13 -4.23 -21.28
N ARG A 495 -20.43 -4.10 -20.95
CA ARG A 495 -21.41 -3.42 -21.82
C ARG A 495 -21.12 -1.93 -22.04
N LYS A 496 -20.54 -1.22 -21.05
CA LYS A 496 -20.09 0.18 -21.24
C LYS A 496 -18.86 0.27 -22.13
N ILE A 497 -17.88 -0.62 -21.94
CA ILE A 497 -16.66 -0.69 -22.74
C ILE A 497 -17.02 -1.05 -24.18
N LEU A 498 -17.86 -2.07 -24.41
CA LEU A 498 -18.34 -2.43 -25.75
C LEU A 498 -19.05 -1.27 -26.46
N ARG A 499 -19.93 -0.52 -25.77
CA ARG A 499 -20.53 0.71 -26.33
C ARG A 499 -19.46 1.74 -26.67
N SER A 500 -18.56 2.06 -25.72
CA SER A 500 -17.47 3.01 -25.95
C SER A 500 -16.58 2.60 -27.13
N CYS A 501 -16.24 1.32 -27.26
CA CYS A 501 -15.46 0.79 -28.39
C CYS A 501 -16.25 0.90 -29.69
N MET A 502 -17.56 0.63 -29.68
CA MET A 502 -18.40 0.75 -30.88
C MET A 502 -18.61 2.21 -31.30
N ASP A 503 -18.82 3.12 -30.35
CA ASP A 503 -18.91 4.56 -30.58
C ASP A 503 -17.58 5.09 -31.15
N THR A 504 -16.44 4.64 -30.59
CA THR A 504 -15.10 4.99 -31.07
C THR A 504 -14.83 4.41 -32.46
N TRP A 505 -15.26 3.16 -32.73
CA TRP A 505 -15.19 2.55 -34.05
C TRP A 505 -16.07 3.27 -35.08
N LEU A 506 -17.29 3.70 -34.72
CA LEU A 506 -18.17 4.51 -35.57
C LEU A 506 -17.60 5.91 -35.86
N VAL A 507 -16.78 6.47 -34.96
CA VAL A 507 -16.02 7.70 -35.21
C VAL A 507 -14.82 7.43 -36.12
N HIS A 508 -14.04 6.37 -35.88
CA HIS A 508 -12.93 6.00 -36.76
C HIS A 508 -13.39 5.63 -38.17
N LYS A 509 -14.49 4.89 -38.30
CA LYS A 509 -15.06 4.51 -39.60
C LYS A 509 -15.54 5.74 -40.38
N ARG A 510 -16.34 6.62 -39.76
CA ARG A 510 -16.71 7.91 -40.39
C ARG A 510 -15.48 8.71 -40.81
N ARG A 511 -14.43 8.73 -39.98
CA ARG A 511 -13.19 9.43 -40.32
C ARG A 511 -12.39 8.75 -41.46
N GLN A 512 -12.45 7.43 -41.59
CA GLN A 512 -11.91 6.71 -42.75
C GLN A 512 -12.73 7.01 -44.02
N ASP A 513 -14.06 7.04 -43.92
CA ASP A 513 -14.96 7.39 -45.02
C ASP A 513 -14.74 8.86 -45.46
N GLU A 514 -14.56 9.78 -44.51
CA GLU A 514 -14.23 11.20 -44.74
C GLU A 514 -12.85 11.38 -45.40
N VAL A 515 -11.84 10.62 -44.98
CA VAL A 515 -10.49 10.62 -45.57
C VAL A 515 -10.51 10.04 -46.98
N ALA A 516 -11.17 8.90 -47.20
CA ALA A 516 -11.33 8.32 -48.54
C ALA A 516 -12.06 9.28 -49.49
N ALA A 517 -13.09 9.99 -49.01
CA ALA A 517 -13.76 11.04 -49.77
C ALA A 517 -12.86 12.26 -50.02
N ALA A 518 -11.92 12.58 -49.11
CA ALA A 518 -10.94 13.64 -49.31
C ALA A 518 -9.87 13.25 -50.35
N ASP A 519 -9.41 11.99 -50.36
CA ASP A 519 -8.43 11.48 -51.33
C ASP A 519 -9.01 11.36 -52.76
N ILE A 520 -10.34 11.23 -52.89
CA ILE A 520 -11.02 11.32 -54.19
C ILE A 520 -11.03 12.78 -54.68
N ARG A 521 -11.42 13.73 -53.82
CA ARG A 521 -11.40 15.17 -54.14
C ARG A 521 -9.99 15.70 -54.42
N GLY A 522 -8.98 15.21 -53.69
CA GLY A 522 -7.57 15.61 -53.88
C GLY A 522 -7.01 15.22 -55.25
N ARG A 523 -7.41 14.05 -55.78
CA ARG A 523 -7.00 13.59 -57.12
C ARG A 523 -7.63 14.40 -58.26
N GLN A 524 -8.87 14.85 -58.09
CA GLN A 524 -9.51 15.79 -59.04
C GLN A 524 -8.82 17.16 -58.98
N LEU A 525 -8.57 17.69 -57.77
CA LEU A 525 -7.89 18.97 -57.58
C LEU A 525 -6.46 18.99 -58.17
N GLN A 526 -5.74 17.86 -58.13
CA GLN A 526 -4.39 17.74 -58.72
C GLN A 526 -4.36 17.84 -60.25
N GLN A 527 -5.46 17.50 -60.96
CA GLN A 527 -5.57 17.70 -62.40
C GLN A 527 -5.79 19.17 -62.75
N ASP A 528 -6.70 19.85 -62.04
CA ASP A 528 -7.03 21.26 -62.27
C ASP A 528 -5.88 22.21 -61.86
N LEU A 529 -5.13 21.85 -60.81
CA LEU A 529 -4.03 22.67 -60.30
C LEU A 529 -2.83 22.78 -61.26
N LEU A 530 -2.51 21.75 -62.04
CA LEU A 530 -1.33 21.77 -62.92
C LEU A 530 -1.39 22.86 -64.01
N LEU A 531 -2.59 23.23 -64.47
CA LEU A 531 -2.79 24.28 -65.48
C LEU A 531 -2.87 25.69 -64.89
N LEU A 532 -3.23 25.83 -63.61
CA LEU A 532 -3.31 27.12 -62.92
C LEU A 532 -2.02 27.47 -62.14
N GLN A 533 -1.23 26.48 -61.73
CA GLN A 533 -0.03 26.67 -60.91
C GLN A 533 1.05 27.56 -61.55
N LEU A 534 1.19 27.56 -62.87
CA LEU A 534 2.18 28.41 -63.56
C LEU A 534 1.84 29.91 -63.54
N MET A 535 0.55 30.28 -63.48
CA MET A 535 0.13 31.70 -63.47
C MET A 535 -0.35 32.19 -62.10
N GLN A 536 -0.63 31.30 -61.16
CA GLN A 536 -1.06 31.65 -59.81
C GLN A 536 0.04 31.58 -58.75
N ALA A 537 1.19 30.96 -59.02
CA ALA A 537 2.29 30.87 -58.03
C ALA A 537 2.77 32.25 -57.54
N GLU A 538 2.90 33.23 -58.43
CA GLU A 538 3.42 34.57 -58.09
C GLU A 538 2.40 35.46 -57.37
N ARG A 539 1.09 35.35 -57.70
CA ARG A 539 0.03 36.08 -56.97
C ARG A 539 -0.40 35.38 -55.69
N GLY A 540 -0.31 34.05 -55.65
CA GLY A 540 -0.76 33.22 -54.54
C GLY A 540 0.09 33.37 -53.28
N LEU A 541 1.39 33.63 -53.41
CA LEU A 541 2.29 33.83 -52.26
C LEU A 541 1.84 35.01 -51.37
N MET A 542 1.52 36.16 -51.96
CA MET A 542 1.06 37.33 -51.20
C MET A 542 -0.33 37.10 -50.55
N GLU A 543 -1.28 36.51 -51.27
CA GLU A 543 -2.60 36.20 -50.67
C GLU A 543 -2.53 35.12 -49.57
N VAL A 544 -1.55 34.21 -49.62
CA VAL A 544 -1.36 33.17 -48.59
C VAL A 544 -0.86 33.77 -47.28
N GLU A 545 0.02 34.78 -47.33
CA GLU A 545 0.51 35.47 -46.13
C GLU A 545 -0.61 36.24 -45.41
N ASP A 546 -1.44 37.00 -46.15
CA ASP A 546 -2.62 37.68 -45.58
C ASP A 546 -3.66 36.70 -45.02
N LYS A 547 -3.95 35.60 -45.73
CA LYS A 547 -4.88 34.56 -45.25
C LYS A 547 -4.33 33.83 -44.02
N LEU A 548 -3.01 33.63 -43.92
CA LEU A 548 -2.36 33.10 -42.73
C LEU A 548 -2.47 34.06 -41.55
N SER A 549 -2.23 35.36 -41.77
CA SER A 549 -2.37 36.39 -40.73
C SER A 549 -3.81 36.45 -40.18
N GLY A 550 -4.81 36.53 -41.06
CA GLY A 550 -6.22 36.47 -40.69
C GLY A 550 -6.62 35.14 -40.00
N ALA A 551 -6.02 34.02 -40.38
CA ALA A 551 -6.23 32.73 -39.72
C ALA A 551 -5.59 32.66 -38.33
N VAL A 552 -4.45 33.32 -38.10
CA VAL A 552 -3.81 33.47 -36.79
C VAL A 552 -4.68 34.33 -35.88
N GLU A 553 -5.17 35.47 -36.35
CA GLU A 553 -6.13 36.29 -35.60
C GLU A 553 -7.42 35.53 -35.26
N ALA A 554 -8.00 34.81 -36.22
CA ALA A 554 -9.19 34.02 -35.99
C ALA A 554 -8.95 32.87 -34.98
N ARG A 555 -7.73 32.30 -34.94
CA ARG A 555 -7.31 31.33 -33.91
C ARG A 555 -7.14 32.00 -32.55
N ALA A 556 -6.56 33.20 -32.48
CA ALA A 556 -6.43 33.97 -31.25
C ALA A 556 -7.81 34.31 -30.67
N ARG A 557 -8.71 34.90 -31.47
CA ARG A 557 -10.10 35.21 -31.07
C ARG A 557 -10.86 33.96 -30.60
N LYS A 558 -10.71 32.81 -31.28
CA LYS A 558 -11.28 31.51 -30.83
C LYS A 558 -10.65 31.00 -29.53
N SER A 559 -9.36 31.21 -29.32
CA SER A 559 -8.66 30.87 -28.07
C SER A 559 -9.18 31.72 -26.91
N ASP A 560 -9.33 33.02 -27.12
CA ASP A 560 -9.89 33.95 -26.13
C ASP A 560 -11.33 33.65 -25.80
N GLU A 561 -12.16 33.35 -26.80
CA GLU A 561 -13.55 32.95 -26.59
C GLU A 561 -13.64 31.62 -25.83
N MET A 562 -12.78 30.64 -26.14
CA MET A 562 -12.64 29.41 -25.36
C MET A 562 -12.15 29.69 -23.92
N GLY A 563 -11.27 30.69 -23.73
CA GLY A 563 -10.85 31.18 -22.42
C GLY A 563 -12.01 31.80 -21.62
N ARG A 564 -12.85 32.62 -22.26
CA ARG A 564 -14.07 33.20 -21.67
C ARG A 564 -15.07 32.09 -21.31
N ARG A 565 -15.35 31.16 -22.23
CA ARG A 565 -16.23 29.99 -22.00
C ARG A 565 -15.73 29.13 -20.84
N ARG A 566 -14.43 28.80 -20.78
CA ARG A 566 -13.80 28.09 -19.64
C ARG A 566 -13.94 28.86 -18.33
N SER A 567 -13.73 30.18 -18.35
CA SER A 567 -13.86 31.05 -17.17
C SER A 567 -15.30 31.11 -16.65
N PHE A 568 -16.28 31.14 -17.56
CA PHE A 568 -17.72 31.11 -17.26
C PHE A 568 -18.14 29.75 -16.67
N VAL A 569 -17.71 28.63 -17.26
CA VAL A 569 -17.93 27.29 -16.69
C VAL A 569 -17.31 27.19 -15.29
N ALA A 570 -16.06 27.62 -15.12
CA ALA A 570 -15.39 27.63 -13.82
C ALA A 570 -16.04 28.59 -12.80
N ALA A 571 -16.73 29.65 -13.23
CA ALA A 571 -17.54 30.50 -12.36
C ALA A 571 -18.85 29.80 -11.95
N THR A 572 -19.53 29.18 -12.90
CA THR A 572 -20.75 28.39 -12.69
C THR A 572 -20.50 27.22 -11.74
N ASP A 573 -19.41 26.48 -11.92
CA ASP A 573 -18.96 25.42 -11.01
C ASP A 573 -18.67 25.93 -9.59
N ARG A 574 -18.06 27.12 -9.46
CA ARG A 574 -17.85 27.77 -8.16
C ARG A 574 -19.18 28.11 -7.47
N VAL A 575 -20.18 28.58 -8.22
CA VAL A 575 -21.53 28.85 -7.70
C VAL A 575 -22.22 27.56 -7.28
N HIS A 576 -22.20 26.50 -8.10
CA HIS A 576 -22.76 25.19 -7.74
C HIS A 576 -22.08 24.57 -6.51
N ALA A 577 -20.75 24.63 -6.42
CA ALA A 577 -20.01 24.18 -5.25
C ALA A 577 -20.39 24.95 -3.99
N SER A 578 -20.51 26.28 -4.08
CA SER A 578 -20.91 27.14 -2.97
C SER A 578 -22.34 26.86 -2.52
N ARG A 579 -23.30 26.77 -3.45
CA ARG A 579 -24.70 26.39 -3.17
C ARG A 579 -24.79 24.99 -2.52
N LYS A 580 -23.99 24.01 -2.98
CA LYS A 580 -23.91 22.67 -2.38
C LYS A 580 -23.38 22.71 -0.95
N MET A 581 -22.32 23.47 -0.69
CA MET A 581 -21.75 23.64 0.65
C MET A 581 -22.73 24.34 1.61
N GLN A 582 -23.46 25.35 1.12
CA GLN A 582 -24.49 26.04 1.89
C GLN A 582 -25.67 25.11 2.21
N LYS A 583 -26.23 24.38 1.23
CA LYS A 583 -27.27 23.36 1.48
C LYS A 583 -26.85 22.32 2.52
N GLN A 584 -25.58 21.88 2.49
CA GLN A 584 -25.03 20.97 3.52
C GLN A 584 -24.85 21.63 4.89
N LYS A 585 -24.59 22.94 4.96
CA LYS A 585 -24.56 23.71 6.22
C LYS A 585 -25.98 23.77 6.81
N ASP A 586 -26.96 24.11 5.99
CA ASP A 586 -28.35 24.31 6.42
C ASP A 586 -29.00 22.99 6.87
N GLN A 587 -28.78 21.89 6.13
CA GLN A 587 -29.19 20.55 6.56
C GLN A 587 -28.59 20.16 7.93
N ARG A 588 -27.34 20.54 8.21
CA ARG A 588 -26.70 20.27 9.52
C ARG A 588 -27.24 21.18 10.63
N ILE A 589 -27.70 22.39 10.31
CA ILE A 589 -28.36 23.29 11.26
C ILE A 589 -29.76 22.73 11.58
N GLN A 590 -30.54 22.40 10.56
CA GLN A 590 -31.88 21.79 10.69
C GLN A 590 -31.83 20.49 11.51
N TYR A 591 -30.88 19.60 11.22
CA TYR A 591 -30.70 18.34 11.96
C TYR A 591 -30.30 18.56 13.44
N LYS A 592 -29.55 19.62 13.76
CA LYS A 592 -29.26 19.98 15.16
C LYS A 592 -30.52 20.53 15.84
N ALA A 593 -31.23 21.44 15.19
CA ALA A 593 -32.44 22.05 15.73
C ALA A 593 -33.60 21.05 15.88
N SER A 594 -33.70 20.01 15.05
CA SER A 594 -34.68 18.93 15.23
C SER A 594 -34.30 18.01 16.39
N ARG A 595 -33.00 17.73 16.59
CA ARG A 595 -32.52 16.99 17.77
C ARG A 595 -32.68 17.75 19.08
N GLU A 596 -32.42 19.06 19.10
CA GLU A 596 -32.63 19.90 20.28
C GLU A 596 -34.13 19.91 20.64
N ARG A 597 -35.03 20.12 19.67
CA ARG A 597 -36.50 19.99 19.85
C ARG A 597 -36.96 18.61 20.31
N ALA A 598 -36.39 17.53 19.79
CA ALA A 598 -36.75 16.17 20.21
C ALA A 598 -36.41 15.93 21.70
N VAL A 599 -35.22 16.35 22.15
CA VAL A 599 -34.81 16.22 23.56
C VAL A 599 -35.64 17.13 24.48
N GLU A 600 -36.08 18.29 24.00
CA GLU A 600 -37.01 19.17 24.73
C GLU A 600 -38.41 18.55 24.84
N LEU A 601 -38.90 17.89 23.79
CA LEU A 601 -40.18 17.17 23.82
C LEU A 601 -40.11 15.94 24.76
N GLU A 602 -39.05 15.14 24.68
CA GLU A 602 -38.79 14.01 25.60
C GLU A 602 -38.75 14.49 27.06
N ALA A 603 -38.10 15.63 27.34
CA ALA A 603 -38.05 16.19 28.68
C ALA A 603 -39.44 16.63 29.19
N LYS A 604 -40.23 17.33 28.36
CA LYS A 604 -41.61 17.72 28.71
C LYS A 604 -42.51 16.51 28.98
N GLN A 605 -42.41 15.47 28.15
CA GLN A 605 -43.14 14.23 28.34
C GLN A 605 -42.74 13.51 29.63
N ALA A 606 -41.44 13.52 29.99
CA ALA A 606 -40.96 12.96 31.24
C ALA A 606 -41.49 13.72 32.47
N TRP A 607 -41.45 15.06 32.46
CA TRP A 607 -42.00 15.86 33.57
C TRP A 607 -43.52 15.71 33.71
N ALA A 608 -44.27 15.66 32.60
CA ALA A 608 -45.70 15.38 32.63
C ALA A 608 -46.01 13.98 33.23
N ALA A 609 -45.28 12.93 32.84
CA ALA A 609 -45.46 11.60 33.41
C ALA A 609 -45.08 11.54 34.91
N ILE A 610 -44.08 12.31 35.35
CA ILE A 610 -43.74 12.44 36.77
C ILE A 610 -44.86 13.19 37.52
N ALA A 611 -45.45 14.24 36.94
CA ALA A 611 -46.58 14.95 37.54
C ALA A 611 -47.81 14.05 37.73
N GLU A 612 -48.16 13.24 36.71
CA GLU A 612 -49.23 12.24 36.81
C GLU A 612 -48.95 11.20 37.91
N GLN A 613 -47.72 10.68 37.97
CA GLN A 613 -47.31 9.73 39.00
C GLN A 613 -47.36 10.34 40.40
N VAL A 614 -46.84 11.56 40.59
CA VAL A 614 -46.89 12.29 41.87
C VAL A 614 -48.33 12.53 42.30
N ALA A 615 -49.22 12.95 41.40
CA ALA A 615 -50.63 13.13 41.72
C ALA A 615 -51.30 11.82 42.20
N ALA A 616 -50.98 10.69 41.58
CA ALA A 616 -51.49 9.38 42.00
C ALA A 616 -50.92 8.90 43.34
N GLU A 617 -49.61 9.07 43.57
CA GLU A 617 -48.94 8.74 44.84
C GLU A 617 -49.44 9.62 46.00
N VAL A 618 -49.56 10.93 45.79
CA VAL A 618 -50.10 11.87 46.79
C VAL A 618 -51.57 11.58 47.07
N ARG A 619 -52.36 11.23 46.06
CA ARG A 619 -53.77 10.84 46.24
C ARG A 619 -53.90 9.58 47.10
N THR A 620 -53.13 8.53 46.80
CA THR A 620 -53.17 7.28 47.59
C THR A 620 -52.67 7.47 49.02
N ALA A 621 -51.57 8.21 49.20
CA ALA A 621 -51.07 8.56 50.54
C ALA A 621 -52.05 9.44 51.34
N THR A 622 -52.74 10.38 50.67
CA THR A 622 -53.76 11.22 51.33
C THR A 622 -54.97 10.39 51.72
N LEU A 623 -55.45 9.47 50.86
CA LEU A 623 -56.53 8.54 51.24
C LEU A 623 -56.21 7.74 52.50
N THR A 624 -54.99 7.22 52.65
CA THR A 624 -54.56 6.54 53.90
C THR A 624 -54.42 7.49 55.09
N TRP A 625 -54.12 8.77 54.86
CA TRP A 625 -54.02 9.77 55.93
C TRP A 625 -55.40 10.27 56.40
N LEU A 626 -56.42 10.28 55.54
CA LEU A 626 -57.80 10.68 55.88
C LEU A 626 -58.46 9.76 56.94
N GLU A 627 -57.88 8.59 57.22
CA GLU A 627 -58.33 7.70 58.29
C GLU A 627 -57.87 8.15 59.70
N THR A 628 -56.86 9.03 59.78
CA THR A 628 -56.28 9.53 61.04
C THR A 628 -57.19 10.55 61.76
N ALA A 629 -56.99 10.73 63.07
CA ALA A 629 -57.80 11.67 63.87
C ALA A 629 -57.65 13.13 63.39
N GLU A 630 -56.41 13.60 63.22
CA GLU A 630 -56.10 14.96 62.74
C GLU A 630 -56.77 15.27 61.38
N ALA A 631 -56.91 14.26 60.52
CA ALA A 631 -57.54 14.42 59.23
C ALA A 631 -59.06 14.57 59.33
N LYS A 632 -59.70 13.92 60.30
CA LYS A 632 -61.15 14.05 60.54
C LYS A 632 -61.51 15.45 61.00
N ASP A 633 -60.67 16.07 61.83
CA ASP A 633 -60.86 17.47 62.26
C ASP A 633 -60.77 18.43 61.07
N GLN A 634 -59.85 18.20 60.12
CA GLN A 634 -59.76 18.98 58.87
C GLN A 634 -60.93 18.72 57.91
N ILE A 635 -61.38 17.47 57.76
CA ILE A 635 -62.58 17.12 56.98
C ILE A 635 -63.79 17.86 57.55
N ASN A 636 -64.01 17.81 58.86
CA ASN A 636 -65.13 18.48 59.52
C ASN A 636 -65.07 20.00 59.30
N THR A 637 -63.90 20.61 59.46
CA THR A 637 -63.71 22.06 59.27
C THR A 637 -64.08 22.50 57.85
N GLU A 638 -63.61 21.79 56.81
CA GLU A 638 -63.97 22.10 55.42
C GLU A 638 -65.41 21.69 55.07
N ALA A 639 -65.96 20.63 55.67
CA ALA A 639 -67.35 20.23 55.47
C ALA A 639 -68.33 21.28 56.04
N THR A 640 -68.06 21.79 57.25
CA THR A 640 -68.80 22.92 57.83
C THR A 640 -68.71 24.16 56.95
N ARG A 641 -67.51 24.51 56.46
CA ARG A 641 -67.33 25.63 55.51
C ARG A 641 -68.17 25.46 54.24
N ILE A 642 -68.20 24.27 53.64
CA ILE A 642 -69.00 23.99 52.43
C ILE A 642 -70.50 24.10 52.75
N PHE A 643 -70.93 23.60 53.90
CA PHE A 643 -72.33 23.67 54.37
C PHE A 643 -72.80 25.11 54.65
N GLU A 644 -71.95 25.94 55.25
CA GLU A 644 -72.23 27.35 55.58
C GLU A 644 -72.15 28.29 54.38
N THR A 645 -71.66 27.83 53.22
CA THR A 645 -71.52 28.67 52.02
C THR A 645 -72.88 28.90 51.34
N ASP A 646 -73.39 30.13 51.37
CA ASP A 646 -74.71 30.46 50.80
C ASP A 646 -74.84 30.09 49.30
N ALA A 647 -75.82 29.24 49.00
CA ALA A 647 -76.19 28.84 47.63
C ALA A 647 -76.56 30.02 46.71
N LYS A 648 -76.97 31.17 47.25
CA LYS A 648 -77.15 32.42 46.48
C LYS A 648 -75.82 33.05 46.11
N TRP A 649 -74.83 33.03 47.01
CA TRP A 649 -73.49 33.55 46.75
C TRP A 649 -72.79 32.72 45.66
N ILE A 650 -72.83 31.39 45.77
CA ILE A 650 -72.31 30.44 44.76
C ILE A 650 -72.89 30.77 43.38
N ARG A 651 -74.23 30.94 43.30
CA ARG A 651 -74.93 31.26 42.06
C ARG A 651 -74.50 32.60 41.47
N ASN A 652 -74.43 33.64 42.30
CA ASN A 652 -74.04 34.98 41.87
C ASN A 652 -72.60 35.05 41.35
N GLU A 653 -71.67 34.30 41.95
CA GLU A 653 -70.27 34.24 41.49
C GLU A 653 -70.17 33.45 40.17
N LEU A 654 -70.89 32.33 40.03
CA LEU A 654 -70.97 31.55 38.78
C LEU A 654 -71.63 32.32 37.63
N ASP A 655 -72.69 33.10 37.90
CA ASP A 655 -73.33 34.01 36.91
C ASP A 655 -72.38 35.15 36.48
N ARG A 656 -71.39 35.51 37.32
CA ARG A 656 -70.49 36.65 37.10
C ARG A 656 -69.24 36.32 36.28
N ASP A 657 -68.64 35.15 36.52
CA ASP A 657 -67.40 34.70 35.86
C ASP A 657 -67.47 33.18 35.65
N PRO A 658 -68.27 32.69 34.68
CA PRO A 658 -68.53 31.26 34.51
C PRO A 658 -67.28 30.42 34.19
N GLU A 659 -66.19 31.06 33.71
CA GLU A 659 -64.93 30.36 33.42
C GLU A 659 -64.01 30.22 34.64
N ASN A 660 -63.98 31.19 35.58
CA ASN A 660 -63.09 31.12 36.75
C ASN A 660 -63.80 30.95 38.10
N ALA A 661 -65.07 31.30 38.23
CA ALA A 661 -65.83 31.11 39.47
C ALA A 661 -65.87 29.66 39.97
N PRO A 662 -66.05 28.62 39.12
CA PRO A 662 -65.98 27.22 39.59
C PRO A 662 -64.67 26.91 40.32
N PHE A 663 -63.57 27.55 39.88
CA PHE A 663 -62.22 27.35 40.42
C PHE A 663 -61.86 28.23 41.63
N ARG A 664 -62.71 29.21 41.97
CA ARG A 664 -62.64 29.95 43.24
C ARG A 664 -63.38 29.22 44.36
N ILE A 665 -64.43 28.49 43.99
CA ILE A 665 -65.29 27.75 44.91
C ILE A 665 -64.71 26.35 45.19
N MET A 666 -64.22 25.66 44.17
CA MET A 666 -63.59 24.33 44.27
C MET A 666 -62.19 24.30 43.62
N PRO A 667 -61.25 23.46 44.09
CA PRO A 667 -59.91 23.40 43.51
C PRO A 667 -59.90 22.92 42.05
N ARG A 668 -58.94 23.39 41.24
CA ARG A 668 -58.77 22.95 39.85
C ARG A 668 -58.44 21.45 39.81
N GLY A 669 -59.22 20.69 39.04
CA GLY A 669 -59.05 19.23 38.95
C GLY A 669 -59.73 18.44 40.07
N CYS A 670 -60.40 19.08 41.03
CA CYS A 670 -61.26 18.39 41.98
C CYS A 670 -62.33 17.57 41.24
N ARG A 671 -62.65 16.39 41.77
CA ARG A 671 -63.70 15.52 41.21
C ARG A 671 -65.08 16.17 41.33
N TRP A 672 -65.33 16.89 42.41
CA TRP A 672 -66.53 17.71 42.59
C TRP A 672 -66.34 19.07 41.94
N GLN A 673 -67.25 19.44 41.05
CA GLN A 673 -67.28 20.72 40.35
C GLN A 673 -68.66 21.36 40.52
N VAL A 674 -68.72 22.69 40.43
CA VAL A 674 -69.96 23.45 40.67
C VAL A 674 -70.52 23.96 39.36
N PHE A 675 -71.80 23.73 39.13
CA PHE A 675 -72.49 24.11 37.90
C PHE A 675 -73.82 24.82 38.19
N LEU A 676 -74.34 25.51 37.17
CA LEU A 676 -75.67 26.11 37.15
C LEU A 676 -76.59 25.31 36.23
N GLU A 677 -77.82 25.05 36.66
CA GLU A 677 -78.87 24.51 35.81
C GLU A 677 -80.11 25.41 35.83
N ALA A 678 -80.68 25.62 34.65
CA ALA A 678 -81.96 26.29 34.45
C ALA A 678 -83.04 25.23 34.13
N PRO A 679 -83.95 24.89 35.07
CA PRO A 679 -85.03 23.97 34.77
C PRO A 679 -85.89 24.52 33.62
N HIS A 680 -86.14 23.67 32.62
CA HIS A 680 -86.91 23.97 31.40
C HIS A 680 -86.33 25.07 30.47
N GLY A 681 -85.03 25.38 30.58
CA GLY A 681 -84.34 26.26 29.61
C GLY A 681 -84.63 27.76 29.74
N ALA A 682 -85.49 28.17 30.68
CA ALA A 682 -85.78 29.57 30.96
C ALA A 682 -84.75 30.14 31.95
N ILE A 683 -83.73 30.85 31.44
CA ILE A 683 -82.69 31.50 32.26
C ILE A 683 -83.29 32.71 33.00
N THR A 684 -83.81 32.48 34.21
CA THR A 684 -84.24 33.54 35.12
C THR A 684 -83.60 33.35 36.49
N ARG A 685 -83.14 34.44 37.12
CA ARG A 685 -82.43 34.43 38.42
C ARG A 685 -83.14 33.68 39.56
N LYS A 686 -84.47 33.56 39.48
CA LYS A 686 -85.29 32.83 40.47
C LYS A 686 -85.32 31.32 40.25
N LEU A 687 -85.14 30.85 39.00
CA LEU A 687 -85.23 29.44 38.63
C LEU A 687 -83.85 28.76 38.48
N THR A 688 -82.79 29.50 38.15
CA THR A 688 -81.43 28.94 38.11
C THR A 688 -81.00 28.47 39.51
N LYS A 689 -80.59 27.21 39.63
CA LYS A 689 -80.05 26.63 40.88
C LYS A 689 -78.61 26.17 40.67
N ALA A 690 -77.77 26.33 41.70
CA ALA A 690 -76.40 25.83 41.72
C ALA A 690 -76.33 24.44 42.34
N PHE A 691 -75.45 23.59 41.82
CA PHE A 691 -75.25 22.22 42.32
C PHE A 691 -73.78 21.78 42.22
N TYR A 692 -73.39 20.91 43.15
CA TYR A 692 -72.17 20.12 43.08
C TYR A 692 -72.41 18.88 42.23
N LEU A 693 -71.50 18.58 41.31
CA LEU A 693 -71.49 17.40 40.48
C LEU A 693 -70.16 16.67 40.61
N ASN A 694 -70.20 15.38 40.91
CA ASN A 694 -69.02 14.53 40.84
C ASN A 694 -68.79 14.10 39.39
N THR A 695 -67.67 14.52 38.82
CA THR A 695 -67.29 14.23 37.44
C THR A 695 -66.96 12.75 37.15
N VAL A 696 -66.87 11.90 38.20
CA VAL A 696 -66.55 10.47 38.08
C VAL A 696 -67.74 9.58 38.43
N THR A 697 -68.47 9.86 39.51
CA THR A 697 -69.65 9.07 39.92
C THR A 697 -70.95 9.60 39.34
N TYR A 698 -70.96 10.83 38.80
CA TYR A 698 -72.14 11.57 38.34
C TYR A 698 -73.20 11.84 39.43
N GLU A 699 -72.82 11.70 40.70
CA GLU A 699 -73.61 12.13 41.86
C GLU A 699 -73.78 13.65 41.85
N LYS A 700 -74.99 14.10 42.22
CA LYS A 700 -75.42 15.50 42.13
C LYS A 700 -76.08 15.94 43.42
N TYR A 701 -75.55 17.01 44.02
CA TYR A 701 -76.08 17.60 45.25
C TYR A 701 -76.41 19.08 45.04
N TRP A 702 -77.62 19.50 45.39
CA TRP A 702 -78.05 20.90 45.23
C TRP A 702 -77.52 21.77 46.36
N CYS A 703 -76.89 22.91 46.06
CA CYS A 703 -76.22 23.73 47.09
C CYS A 703 -77.17 24.26 48.18
N GLY A 704 -78.48 24.31 47.93
CA GLY A 704 -79.49 24.74 48.90
C GLY A 704 -80.22 23.62 49.64
N GLU A 705 -79.90 22.35 49.36
CA GLU A 705 -80.58 21.15 49.90
C GLU A 705 -79.54 20.11 50.41
N VAL A 706 -78.27 20.50 50.50
CA VAL A 706 -77.12 19.66 50.89
C VAL A 706 -77.10 19.35 52.38
N VAL A 707 -76.75 18.12 52.73
CA VAL A 707 -76.58 17.65 54.12
C VAL A 707 -75.10 17.59 54.51
N ILE A 708 -74.78 17.74 55.81
CA ILE A 708 -73.39 17.76 56.30
C ILE A 708 -72.59 16.49 55.94
N GLU A 709 -73.25 15.33 55.86
CA GLU A 709 -72.63 14.05 55.43
C GLU A 709 -72.20 14.11 53.95
N GLU A 710 -72.95 14.81 53.10
CA GLU A 710 -72.60 15.03 51.69
C GLU A 710 -71.44 16.04 51.59
N CYS A 711 -71.42 17.07 52.44
CA CYS A 711 -70.30 18.00 52.57
C CYS A 711 -69.00 17.30 52.96
N GLU A 712 -69.01 16.30 53.85
CA GLU A 712 -67.81 15.50 54.16
C GLU A 712 -67.25 14.79 52.93
N GLY A 713 -68.12 14.23 52.09
CA GLY A 713 -67.73 13.57 50.84
C GLY A 713 -67.05 14.53 49.85
N ILE A 714 -67.53 15.77 49.77
CA ILE A 714 -66.92 16.84 48.98
C ILE A 714 -65.59 17.30 49.61
N ALA A 715 -65.57 17.56 50.91
CA ALA A 715 -64.41 18.05 51.67
C ALA A 715 -63.21 17.10 51.56
N ARG A 716 -63.42 15.78 51.63
CA ARG A 716 -62.37 14.77 51.45
C ARG A 716 -61.66 14.91 50.09
N GLU A 717 -62.41 15.13 49.01
CA GLU A 717 -61.84 15.32 47.66
C GLU A 717 -61.17 16.69 47.50
N VAL A 718 -61.69 17.75 48.13
CA VAL A 718 -61.06 19.08 48.18
C VAL A 718 -59.68 19.01 48.84
N ILE A 719 -59.59 18.37 50.01
CA ILE A 719 -58.33 18.18 50.75
C ILE A 719 -57.32 17.33 49.95
N ILE A 720 -57.79 16.28 49.26
CA ILE A 720 -56.96 15.51 48.33
C ILE A 720 -56.41 16.40 47.21
N GLN A 721 -57.25 17.23 46.58
CA GLN A 721 -56.80 18.07 45.48
C GLN A 721 -55.81 19.14 45.93
N TRP A 722 -56.03 19.80 47.06
CA TRP A 722 -55.06 20.76 47.62
C TRP A 722 -53.69 20.15 47.89
N ARG A 723 -53.63 18.91 48.42
CA ARG A 723 -52.35 18.21 48.63
C ARG A 723 -51.67 17.85 47.31
N ILE A 724 -52.44 17.50 46.27
CA ILE A 724 -51.91 17.30 44.91
C ILE A 724 -51.36 18.63 44.35
N ASP A 725 -52.09 19.73 44.49
CA ASP A 725 -51.70 21.05 43.98
C ASP A 725 -50.40 21.57 44.63
N ASP A 726 -50.25 21.44 45.96
CA ASP A 726 -49.00 21.76 46.68
C ASP A 726 -47.82 20.87 46.22
N ALA A 727 -48.05 19.56 46.05
CA ALA A 727 -47.02 18.66 45.55
C ALA A 727 -46.59 18.99 44.11
N LEU A 728 -47.53 19.38 43.25
CA LEU A 728 -47.27 19.83 41.88
C LEU A 728 -46.58 21.19 41.83
N ALA A 729 -46.91 22.12 42.72
CA ALA A 729 -46.19 23.40 42.85
C ALA A 729 -44.70 23.18 43.15
N ARG A 730 -44.39 22.34 44.15
CA ARG A 730 -43.01 21.94 44.50
C ARG A 730 -42.31 21.14 43.40
N LEU A 731 -43.06 20.46 42.52
CA LEU A 731 -42.51 19.78 41.34
C LEU A 731 -42.12 20.79 40.24
N ASN A 732 -42.97 21.79 40.00
CA ASN A 732 -42.73 22.85 39.02
C ASN A 732 -41.49 23.71 39.38
N GLU A 733 -41.28 24.00 40.67
CA GLU A 733 -40.05 24.64 41.16
C GLU A 733 -38.80 23.82 40.80
N LYS A 734 -38.83 22.50 41.04
CA LYS A 734 -37.73 21.59 40.69
C LYS A 734 -37.51 21.48 39.18
N GLU A 735 -38.57 21.51 38.36
CA GLU A 735 -38.43 21.58 36.90
C GLU A 735 -37.74 22.89 36.47
N ALA A 736 -38.13 24.03 37.06
CA ALA A 736 -37.54 25.33 36.76
C ALA A 736 -36.05 25.41 37.16
N GLU A 737 -35.69 24.91 38.34
CA GLU A 737 -34.29 24.78 38.78
C GLU A 737 -33.48 23.89 37.83
N TRP A 738 -34.00 22.71 37.50
CA TRP A 738 -33.36 21.77 36.57
C TRP A 738 -33.17 22.41 35.18
N ALA A 739 -34.17 23.14 34.69
CA ALA A 739 -34.11 23.85 33.42
C ALA A 739 -33.08 25.00 33.44
N LEU A 740 -32.88 25.67 34.58
CA LEU A 740 -31.82 26.67 34.76
C LEU A 740 -30.43 26.00 34.75
N GLN A 741 -30.21 24.97 35.56
CA GLN A 741 -28.95 24.21 35.62
C GLN A 741 -28.60 23.60 34.25
N ARG A 742 -29.58 23.05 33.53
CA ARG A 742 -29.39 22.52 32.16
C ARG A 742 -28.94 23.61 31.19
N ARG A 743 -29.55 24.80 31.23
CA ARG A 743 -29.14 25.95 30.39
C ARG A 743 -27.72 26.41 30.70
N GLN A 744 -27.37 26.55 31.98
CA GLN A 744 -26.01 26.91 32.41
C GLN A 744 -24.96 25.88 31.94
N ASN A 745 -25.23 24.59 32.12
CA ASN A 745 -24.35 23.51 31.65
C ASN A 745 -24.14 23.51 30.12
N ILE A 746 -25.21 23.78 29.35
CA ILE A 746 -25.12 23.93 27.88
C ILE A 746 -24.27 25.16 27.51
N ALA A 747 -24.47 26.30 28.18
CA ALA A 747 -23.71 27.51 27.95
C ALA A 747 -22.21 27.32 28.27
N ALA A 748 -21.88 26.77 29.44
CA ALA A 748 -20.52 26.46 29.86
C ALA A 748 -19.83 25.51 28.86
N THR A 749 -20.51 24.44 28.43
CA THR A 749 -19.99 23.51 27.42
C THR A 749 -19.71 24.21 26.10
N ARG A 750 -20.61 25.07 25.62
CA ARG A 750 -20.43 25.84 24.37
C ARG A 750 -19.22 26.78 24.47
N ILE A 751 -19.06 27.50 25.58
CA ILE A 751 -17.93 28.41 25.84
C ILE A 751 -16.60 27.62 25.88
N GLN A 752 -16.54 26.51 26.62
CA GLN A 752 -15.36 25.65 26.69
C GLN A 752 -14.97 25.08 25.32
N MET A 753 -15.95 24.67 24.51
CA MET A 753 -15.69 24.20 23.13
C MET A 753 -15.14 25.32 22.25
N LEU A 754 -15.66 26.56 22.35
CA LEU A 754 -15.15 27.72 21.62
C LEU A 754 -13.71 28.06 22.03
N PHE A 755 -13.40 28.05 23.32
CA PHE A 755 -12.05 28.26 23.83
C PHE A 755 -11.06 27.21 23.31
N ARG A 756 -11.42 25.91 23.41
CA ARG A 756 -10.61 24.81 22.87
C ARG A 756 -10.41 24.95 21.35
N CYS A 757 -11.43 25.37 20.61
CA CYS A 757 -11.31 25.66 19.18
C CYS A 757 -10.35 26.83 18.89
N ARG A 758 -10.38 27.90 19.69
CA ARG A 758 -9.44 29.04 19.58
C ARG A 758 -8.00 28.59 19.83
N GLN A 759 -7.77 27.82 20.89
CA GLN A 759 -6.44 27.29 21.23
C GLN A 759 -5.91 26.34 20.13
N ALA A 760 -6.74 25.41 19.65
CA ALA A 760 -6.38 24.50 18.55
C ALA A 760 -6.06 25.27 17.25
N ARG A 761 -6.84 26.31 16.90
CA ARG A 761 -6.54 27.19 15.76
C ARG A 761 -5.20 27.90 15.93
N SER A 762 -4.89 28.42 17.11
CA SER A 762 -3.60 29.06 17.40
C SER A 762 -2.41 28.11 17.22
N VAL A 763 -2.49 26.89 17.78
CA VAL A 763 -1.47 25.84 17.62
C VAL A 763 -1.30 25.45 16.14
N CYS A 764 -2.41 25.20 15.43
CA CYS A 764 -2.34 24.85 14.02
C CYS A 764 -1.78 26.00 13.15
N ARG A 765 -2.14 27.26 13.41
CA ARG A 765 -1.53 28.42 12.72
C ARG A 765 -0.02 28.48 12.97
N ARG A 766 0.45 28.29 14.22
CA ARG A 766 1.89 28.19 14.56
C ARG A 766 2.59 27.08 13.76
N ILE A 767 1.99 25.89 13.66
CA ILE A 767 2.55 24.78 12.85
C ILE A 767 2.64 25.15 11.37
N ILE A 768 1.61 25.80 10.81
CA ILE A 768 1.60 26.19 9.39
C ILE A 768 2.66 27.28 9.13
N ARG A 769 2.81 28.27 10.01
CA ARG A 769 3.87 29.31 9.91
C ARG A 769 5.29 28.72 9.99
N ASN A 770 5.48 27.58 10.65
CA ASN A 770 6.78 26.88 10.68
C ASN A 770 7.01 25.93 9.49
N SER A 771 5.96 25.53 8.77
CA SER A 771 6.06 24.57 7.65
C SER A 771 5.94 25.20 6.26
N PHE A 772 5.35 26.39 6.13
CA PHE A 772 5.21 27.11 4.86
C PHE A 772 5.95 28.45 4.87
N VAL A 773 6.54 28.82 3.73
CA VAL A 773 7.24 30.10 3.49
C VAL A 773 6.70 30.74 2.21
N LYS A 774 6.62 32.07 2.15
CA LYS A 774 6.30 32.81 0.91
C LYS A 774 7.57 32.95 0.06
N ARG A 775 7.49 32.52 -1.20
CA ARG A 775 8.56 32.56 -2.21
C ARG A 775 8.04 33.28 -3.45
N ILE A 776 8.90 34.00 -4.16
CA ILE A 776 8.64 34.39 -5.55
C ILE A 776 9.19 33.28 -6.44
N ASP A 777 8.35 32.76 -7.33
CA ASP A 777 8.73 31.71 -8.26
C ASP A 777 9.59 32.29 -9.41
N PRO A 778 10.83 31.81 -9.66
CA PRO A 778 11.76 32.48 -10.58
C PRO A 778 11.24 32.66 -12.00
N GLY A 779 10.52 31.68 -12.55
CA GLY A 779 10.04 31.70 -13.94
C GLY A 779 8.70 32.41 -14.14
N SER A 780 7.84 32.50 -13.12
CA SER A 780 6.53 33.18 -13.24
C SER A 780 6.46 34.54 -12.55
N GLY A 781 7.39 34.86 -11.65
CA GLY A 781 7.33 36.07 -10.81
C GLY A 781 6.17 36.09 -9.80
N GLU A 782 5.32 35.07 -9.75
CA GLU A 782 4.19 34.99 -8.83
C GLU A 782 4.63 34.59 -7.41
N ILE A 783 3.91 35.09 -6.40
CA ILE A 783 4.10 34.67 -5.01
C ILE A 783 3.48 33.28 -4.79
N VAL A 784 4.32 32.31 -4.45
CA VAL A 784 3.96 30.92 -4.13
C VAL A 784 4.23 30.59 -2.66
N TYR A 785 3.42 29.69 -2.11
CA TYR A 785 3.55 29.14 -0.76
C TYR A 785 4.32 27.82 -0.86
N PHE A 786 5.59 27.85 -0.43
CA PHE A 786 6.53 26.75 -0.49
C PHE A 786 6.51 25.92 0.80
N ASN A 787 6.45 24.59 0.69
CA ASN A 787 6.34 23.67 1.83
C ASN A 787 7.71 23.11 2.23
N LEU A 788 8.24 23.50 3.40
CA LEU A 788 9.53 23.04 3.95
C LEU A 788 9.54 21.54 4.30
N ALA A 789 8.38 20.87 4.34
CA ALA A 789 8.28 19.43 4.52
C ALA A 789 8.24 18.65 3.19
N ARG A 790 7.91 19.31 2.08
CA ARG A 790 7.77 18.72 0.74
C ARG A 790 8.24 19.75 -0.29
N PRO A 791 9.56 19.91 -0.49
CA PRO A 791 10.12 20.94 -1.37
C PRO A 791 9.65 20.82 -2.84
N GLN A 792 9.17 19.65 -3.26
CA GLN A 792 8.54 19.41 -4.56
C GLN A 792 7.09 19.91 -4.69
N GLU A 793 6.44 20.37 -3.60
CA GLU A 793 5.07 20.90 -3.61
C GLU A 793 5.06 22.43 -3.37
N THR A 794 4.82 23.21 -4.43
CA THR A 794 4.44 24.64 -4.33
C THR A 794 2.93 24.83 -4.43
N ARG A 795 2.40 25.91 -3.84
CA ARG A 795 0.97 26.25 -3.92
C ARG A 795 0.77 27.72 -4.24
N ARG A 796 -0.07 28.06 -5.22
CA ARG A 796 -0.44 29.46 -5.54
C ARG A 796 -1.45 30.09 -4.56
N ARG A 797 -1.93 29.35 -3.55
CA ARG A 797 -2.89 29.84 -2.55
C ARG A 797 -2.47 29.46 -1.13
N PRO A 798 -2.72 30.32 -0.13
CA PRO A 798 -2.38 30.04 1.26
C PRO A 798 -3.17 28.83 1.81
N PRO A 799 -2.63 28.13 2.82
CA PRO A 799 -3.39 27.14 3.57
C PRO A 799 -4.62 27.77 4.24
N LYS A 800 -5.81 27.19 4.01
CA LYS A 800 -7.13 27.72 4.43
C LYS A 800 -7.29 28.13 5.91
N LEU A 801 -6.43 27.65 6.81
CA LEU A 801 -6.53 27.95 8.25
C LEU A 801 -5.83 29.26 8.67
N ILE A 802 -5.03 29.83 7.76
CA ILE A 802 -4.42 31.15 7.96
C ILE A 802 -5.43 32.25 7.58
N ASP A 803 -6.28 32.00 6.58
CA ASP A 803 -7.07 33.02 5.85
C ASP A 803 -6.19 34.13 5.25
N SER A 804 -6.76 35.06 4.47
CA SER A 804 -6.04 36.22 3.97
C SER A 804 -5.69 37.18 5.12
N ASP A 805 -4.48 37.74 5.04
CA ASP A 805 -3.99 38.90 5.82
C ASP A 805 -3.63 38.71 7.30
N GLU A 806 -2.99 37.59 7.64
CA GLU A 806 -2.05 37.53 8.79
C GLU A 806 -0.60 37.38 8.29
N VAL A 807 0.33 38.16 8.86
CA VAL A 807 1.73 38.31 8.41
C VAL A 807 2.49 36.98 8.42
N LEU A 808 2.49 36.30 7.27
CA LEU A 808 3.45 35.24 6.94
C LEU A 808 4.81 35.88 6.63
N ILE A 809 5.61 35.95 7.68
CA ILE A 809 7.03 36.34 7.80
C ILE A 809 7.88 35.87 6.59
N PRO A 810 8.74 36.77 6.07
CA PRO A 810 8.52 37.52 4.84
C PRO A 810 8.72 36.68 3.56
N VAL A 811 8.72 37.35 2.40
CA VAL A 811 9.30 36.82 1.15
C VAL A 811 10.75 36.36 1.41
N GLU A 812 11.26 35.40 0.63
CA GLU A 812 12.64 34.86 0.72
C GLU A 812 13.71 35.96 0.85
N SER A 813 13.43 37.13 0.27
CA SER A 813 14.13 38.39 0.44
C SER A 813 13.14 39.56 0.35
N SER A 814 13.46 40.69 1.00
CA SER A 814 12.68 41.93 0.91
C SER A 814 13.34 42.99 0.01
N THR A 815 14.55 42.73 -0.47
CA THR A 815 15.32 43.62 -1.36
C THR A 815 15.55 42.92 -2.69
N TRP A 816 16.54 42.02 -2.81
CA TRP A 816 16.91 41.36 -4.06
C TRP A 816 16.38 39.93 -4.17
N VAL A 817 15.78 39.56 -5.30
CA VAL A 817 15.32 38.20 -5.63
C VAL A 817 15.97 37.71 -6.92
N TYR A 818 15.94 36.40 -7.16
CA TYR A 818 16.41 35.80 -8.41
C TYR A 818 15.21 35.44 -9.30
N ARG A 819 15.24 35.87 -10.56
CA ARG A 819 14.26 35.60 -11.61
C ARG A 819 14.90 34.88 -12.80
N GLN A 820 14.06 34.36 -13.68
CA GLN A 820 14.44 33.82 -14.98
C GLN A 820 13.69 34.54 -16.10
N ASP A 821 14.35 34.74 -17.23
CA ASP A 821 13.72 35.24 -18.46
C ASP A 821 12.96 34.13 -19.22
N ILE A 822 12.39 34.47 -20.38
CA ILE A 822 11.63 33.56 -21.24
C ILE A 822 12.54 32.45 -21.82
N HIS A 823 13.85 32.69 -21.90
CA HIS A 823 14.86 31.76 -22.42
C HIS A 823 15.48 30.88 -21.32
N GLY A 824 15.17 31.14 -20.04
CA GLY A 824 15.67 30.45 -18.86
C GLY A 824 16.92 31.07 -18.23
N SER A 825 17.44 32.17 -18.77
CA SER A 825 18.59 32.91 -18.26
C SER A 825 18.25 33.58 -16.93
N GLY A 826 19.15 33.50 -15.95
CA GLY A 826 18.94 34.04 -14.62
C GLY A 826 19.39 35.48 -14.46
N TYR A 827 18.60 36.30 -13.78
CA TYR A 827 19.00 37.63 -13.31
C TYR A 827 18.50 37.88 -11.89
N TYR A 828 19.09 38.86 -11.23
CA TYR A 828 18.65 39.37 -9.93
C TYR A 828 17.83 40.64 -10.15
N GLU A 829 16.71 40.76 -9.44
CA GLU A 829 15.83 41.93 -9.47
C GLU A 829 15.57 42.41 -8.05
N ARG A 830 15.57 43.74 -7.88
CA ARG A 830 15.26 44.40 -6.63
C ARG A 830 13.77 44.75 -6.54
N VAL A 831 13.09 44.19 -5.54
CA VAL A 831 11.62 44.29 -5.38
C VAL A 831 11.15 45.72 -5.10
N ASP A 832 11.96 46.51 -4.39
CA ASP A 832 11.61 47.87 -3.96
C ASP A 832 11.81 48.93 -5.06
N THR A 833 12.78 48.75 -5.96
CA THR A 833 13.13 49.76 -7.00
C THR A 833 13.02 49.26 -8.44
N GLY A 834 12.90 47.96 -8.67
CA GLY A 834 12.91 47.35 -10.00
C GLY A 834 14.30 47.24 -10.65
N GLU A 835 15.37 47.63 -9.95
CA GLU A 835 16.76 47.47 -10.43
C GLU A 835 17.07 46.01 -10.78
N THR A 836 17.69 45.78 -11.94
CA THR A 836 18.12 44.44 -12.37
C THR A 836 19.64 44.33 -12.44
N SER A 837 20.16 43.14 -12.19
CA SER A 837 21.58 42.82 -12.34
C SER A 837 21.77 41.38 -12.81
N TRP A 838 22.65 41.16 -13.78
CA TRP A 838 23.01 39.84 -14.28
C TRP A 838 24.04 39.13 -13.36
N GLY A 839 24.76 39.89 -12.53
CA GLY A 839 25.64 39.38 -11.49
C GLY A 839 25.00 39.41 -10.09
N PRO A 840 25.50 38.63 -9.12
CA PRO A 840 24.98 38.64 -7.75
C PRO A 840 25.21 40.00 -7.08
N PRO A 841 24.21 40.65 -6.47
CA PRO A 841 24.36 41.98 -5.87
C PRO A 841 25.47 42.04 -4.80
N ASP A 842 26.22 43.14 -4.79
CA ASP A 842 27.39 43.31 -3.91
C ASP A 842 27.04 43.20 -2.42
N HIS A 843 27.94 42.60 -1.66
CA HIS A 843 27.83 42.31 -0.22
C HIS A 843 26.74 41.30 0.18
N TYR A 844 25.92 40.79 -0.76
CA TYR A 844 24.94 39.74 -0.47
C TYR A 844 25.55 38.35 -0.52
N ILE A 845 25.19 37.50 0.46
CA ILE A 845 25.71 36.14 0.56
C ILE A 845 24.79 35.15 -0.15
N LEU A 846 25.35 34.37 -1.09
CA LEU A 846 24.68 33.30 -1.82
C LEU A 846 24.77 31.95 -1.08
N CYS A 847 23.84 31.04 -1.42
CA CYS A 847 23.79 29.68 -0.89
C CYS A 847 25.03 28.86 -1.25
N THR A 848 25.69 28.24 -0.27
CA THR A 848 26.89 27.42 -0.48
C THR A 848 26.68 26.17 -1.32
N ARG A 849 25.42 25.74 -1.54
CA ARG A 849 25.07 24.55 -2.32
C ARG A 849 24.63 24.83 -3.76
N CYS A 850 23.99 25.97 -4.02
CA CYS A 850 23.46 26.28 -5.35
C CYS A 850 24.00 27.57 -5.97
N SER A 851 24.78 28.37 -5.23
CA SER A 851 25.46 29.60 -5.69
C SER A 851 24.60 30.61 -6.48
N VAL A 852 23.27 30.52 -6.39
CA VAL A 852 22.30 31.30 -7.17
C VAL A 852 21.26 32.00 -6.28
N HIS A 853 20.78 31.33 -5.23
CA HIS A 853 19.77 31.93 -4.34
C HIS A 853 20.43 32.45 -3.07
N PHE A 854 19.94 33.59 -2.58
CA PHE A 854 20.39 34.21 -1.32
C PHE A 854 20.21 33.29 -0.11
N VAL A 855 21.07 33.49 0.90
CA VAL A 855 21.03 32.75 2.16
C VAL A 855 19.85 33.18 3.01
N THR A 856 19.12 32.21 3.55
CA THR A 856 18.12 32.45 4.60
C THR A 856 18.33 31.60 5.86
N ARG A 857 19.26 30.63 5.84
CA ARG A 857 19.54 29.71 6.96
C ARG A 857 21.05 29.48 7.13
N ARG A 858 21.53 29.49 8.38
CA ARG A 858 22.89 29.08 8.78
C ARG A 858 22.83 27.83 9.65
N LYS A 859 23.66 26.82 9.39
CA LYS A 859 23.85 25.68 10.30
C LYS A 859 24.83 26.08 11.40
N ILE A 860 24.48 25.90 12.67
CA ILE A 860 25.28 26.39 13.80
C ILE A 860 26.62 25.63 13.92
N SER A 861 26.59 24.30 13.73
CA SER A 861 27.78 23.46 13.92
C SER A 861 28.88 23.67 12.86
N SER A 862 28.52 23.77 11.58
CA SER A 862 29.47 23.96 10.48
C SER A 862 29.62 25.41 10.00
N GLY A 863 28.73 26.31 10.43
CA GLY A 863 28.65 27.69 9.93
C GLY A 863 28.11 27.83 8.49
N ALA A 864 27.92 26.73 7.77
CA ALA A 864 27.49 26.70 6.37
C ALA A 864 26.12 27.37 6.16
N ARG A 865 25.95 28.01 5.00
CA ARG A 865 24.81 28.90 4.71
C ARG A 865 24.02 28.45 3.49
N TYR A 866 22.71 28.33 3.64
CA TYR A 866 21.82 27.78 2.61
C TYR A 866 20.64 28.72 2.32
N CYS A 867 20.19 28.72 1.06
CA CYS A 867 18.87 29.22 0.70
C CYS A 867 17.78 28.30 1.24
N ILE A 868 16.53 28.78 1.25
CA ILE A 868 15.42 28.03 1.86
C ILE A 868 15.09 26.74 1.11
N GLY A 869 15.27 26.70 -0.22
CA GLY A 869 15.10 25.51 -1.04
C GLY A 869 16.13 24.42 -0.73
N CYS A 870 17.42 24.76 -0.69
CA CYS A 870 18.47 23.82 -0.30
C CYS A 870 18.32 23.33 1.14
N TYR A 871 17.90 24.21 2.07
CA TYR A 871 17.57 23.84 3.45
C TYR A 871 16.38 22.85 3.52
N ALA A 872 15.30 23.10 2.77
CA ALA A 872 14.15 22.20 2.73
C ALA A 872 14.50 20.83 2.13
N ASN A 873 15.31 20.81 1.06
CA ASN A 873 15.85 19.56 0.48
C ASN A 873 16.73 18.79 1.48
N PHE A 874 17.62 19.47 2.21
CA PHE A 874 18.42 18.86 3.28
C PHE A 874 17.51 18.26 4.36
N ARG A 875 16.56 19.03 4.89
CA ARG A 875 15.60 18.58 5.91
C ARG A 875 14.66 17.47 5.41
N TYR A 876 14.44 17.35 4.10
CA TYR A 876 13.67 16.25 3.51
C TYR A 876 14.49 14.96 3.43
N ALA A 877 15.76 15.04 3.00
CA ALA A 877 16.69 13.91 2.97
C ALA A 877 16.93 13.33 4.38
N SER A 878 17.30 14.16 5.36
CA SER A 878 17.57 13.71 6.73
C SER A 878 16.37 13.00 7.38
N ARG A 879 15.14 13.40 7.07
CA ARG A 879 13.91 12.73 7.55
C ARG A 879 13.58 11.40 6.86
N ARG A 880 14.21 11.10 5.72
CA ARG A 880 14.11 9.79 5.05
C ARG A 880 15.19 8.82 5.53
N GLU A 881 16.33 9.35 5.96
CA GLU A 881 17.53 8.58 6.30
C GLU A 881 17.64 8.28 7.80
N ALA A 882 17.11 9.16 8.68
CA ALA A 882 17.18 8.99 10.13
C ALA A 882 15.79 8.78 10.77
N ALA A 883 15.71 7.80 11.70
CA ALA A 883 14.57 7.62 12.59
C ALA A 883 14.50 8.69 13.71
N THR A 884 15.58 9.44 13.91
CA THR A 884 15.69 10.56 14.85
C THR A 884 15.51 11.88 14.12
N VAL A 885 14.55 12.70 14.58
CA VAL A 885 14.35 14.05 14.07
C VAL A 885 15.45 14.95 14.64
N GLU A 886 16.43 15.37 13.82
CA GLU A 886 17.31 16.50 14.20
C GLU A 886 16.43 17.69 14.60
N GLU A 887 16.64 18.21 15.80
CA GLU A 887 15.90 19.35 16.32
C GLU A 887 16.15 20.62 15.48
N GLU A 888 15.16 21.52 15.42
CA GLU A 888 15.31 22.83 14.77
C GLU A 888 16.37 23.73 15.47
N SER A 889 16.84 23.34 16.67
CA SER A 889 17.85 24.03 17.48
C SER A 889 19.22 24.17 16.80
N GLY A 890 19.55 23.32 15.82
CA GLY A 890 20.83 23.39 15.08
C GLY A 890 20.92 24.46 13.98
N TRP A 891 19.87 25.27 13.76
CA TRP A 891 19.74 26.18 12.61
C TRP A 891 19.31 27.60 12.99
N THR A 892 20.02 28.60 12.47
CA THR A 892 19.70 30.03 12.66
C THR A 892 19.05 30.61 11.39
N LYS A 893 18.02 31.46 11.56
CA LYS A 893 17.44 32.24 10.45
C LYS A 893 18.32 33.46 10.15
N MET A 894 18.59 33.70 8.87
CA MET A 894 19.31 34.88 8.38
C MET A 894 18.32 35.76 7.58
N PRO A 895 18.31 37.09 7.75
CA PRO A 895 17.67 38.00 6.79
C PRO A 895 18.51 38.09 5.51
N VAL A 896 17.87 38.35 4.37
CA VAL A 896 18.57 38.69 3.11
C VAL A 896 18.82 40.19 3.11
N GLN A 897 20.02 40.57 3.52
CA GLN A 897 20.52 41.93 3.66
C GLN A 897 22.02 41.93 3.29
N PRO A 898 22.62 43.08 2.92
CA PRO A 898 24.07 43.16 2.73
C PRO A 898 24.77 42.75 4.03
N ALA A 899 25.76 41.88 3.93
CA ALA A 899 26.44 41.35 5.10
C ALA A 899 27.45 42.37 5.64
N ASN A 900 27.34 42.72 6.92
CA ASN A 900 28.38 43.50 7.59
C ASN A 900 29.55 42.60 8.01
N CYS A 901 30.75 43.16 8.06
CA CYS A 901 31.93 42.51 8.62
C CYS A 901 31.70 42.18 10.09
N MET A 902 31.77 40.91 10.47
CA MET A 902 31.47 40.50 11.84
C MET A 902 32.49 40.95 12.91
N VAL A 903 33.69 41.36 12.47
CA VAL A 903 34.76 41.83 13.36
C VAL A 903 34.52 43.29 13.76
N CYS A 904 34.43 44.23 12.80
CA CYS A 904 34.20 45.64 13.10
C CYS A 904 32.72 46.05 13.17
N ARG A 905 31.80 45.24 12.64
CA ARG A 905 30.34 45.43 12.55
C ARG A 905 29.84 46.66 11.77
N SER A 906 30.72 47.62 11.49
CA SER A 906 30.42 48.89 10.80
C SER A 906 30.62 48.87 9.28
N ALA A 907 31.62 48.14 8.77
CA ALA A 907 31.91 48.07 7.33
C ALA A 907 31.17 46.89 6.67
N ALA A 908 30.80 47.03 5.40
CA ALA A 908 30.29 45.93 4.59
C ALA A 908 31.34 44.80 4.42
N ALA A 909 30.89 43.57 4.25
CA ALA A 909 31.75 42.42 4.02
C ALA A 909 32.13 42.32 2.53
N HIS A 910 33.40 42.01 2.28
CA HIS A 910 33.95 41.78 0.94
C HIS A 910 34.33 40.31 0.72
N PHE A 911 34.55 39.55 1.80
CA PHE A 911 35.02 38.16 1.73
C PHE A 911 34.29 37.25 2.70
N VAL A 912 34.11 36.00 2.30
CA VAL A 912 33.66 34.87 3.16
C VAL A 912 34.74 33.80 3.18
N CYS A 913 35.22 33.43 4.38
CA CYS A 913 36.22 32.38 4.54
C CYS A 913 35.56 31.06 5.00
N THR A 914 35.67 29.99 4.20
CA THR A 914 35.09 28.66 4.49
C THR A 914 35.60 28.10 5.81
N ASP A 915 36.92 28.17 6.04
CA ASP A 915 37.61 27.55 7.16
C ASP A 915 37.33 28.26 8.49
N CYS A 916 37.12 29.57 8.44
CA CYS A 916 36.55 30.35 9.54
C CYS A 916 35.02 30.17 9.61
N LYS A 917 34.48 28.95 9.47
CA LYS A 917 33.02 28.66 9.57
C LYS A 917 32.13 29.59 8.71
N HIS A 918 32.61 29.92 7.51
CA HIS A 918 31.99 30.86 6.57
C HIS A 918 31.88 32.30 7.12
N ASP A 919 32.78 32.74 7.99
CA ASP A 919 32.71 34.08 8.59
C ASP A 919 32.96 35.20 7.55
N ALA A 920 32.21 36.31 7.67
CA ALA A 920 32.11 37.37 6.67
C ALA A 920 32.85 38.64 7.12
N THR A 921 33.77 39.14 6.29
CA THR A 921 34.74 40.17 6.69
C THR A 921 34.98 41.23 5.61
N CYS A 922 35.26 42.47 6.02
CA CYS A 922 35.76 43.52 5.13
C CYS A 922 37.27 43.32 4.88
N THR A 923 37.81 43.89 3.81
CA THR A 923 39.24 43.74 3.43
C THR A 923 40.20 44.01 4.59
N ARG A 924 39.97 45.08 5.38
CA ARG A 924 40.85 45.44 6.50
C ARG A 924 40.87 44.35 7.58
N CYS A 925 39.71 43.83 7.96
CA CYS A 925 39.62 42.79 9.00
C CYS A 925 40.04 41.42 8.47
N PHE A 926 39.76 41.12 7.19
CA PHE A 926 40.26 39.90 6.53
C PHE A 926 41.80 39.87 6.55
N ASN A 927 42.45 40.96 6.11
CA ASN A 927 43.91 41.07 6.12
C ASN A 927 44.50 41.07 7.55
N ALA A 928 43.79 41.62 8.54
CA ALA A 928 44.23 41.56 9.93
C ALA A 928 44.15 40.15 10.54
N VAL A 929 43.11 39.38 10.21
CA VAL A 929 42.90 38.01 10.73
C VAL A 929 43.75 36.98 9.98
N HIS A 930 43.88 37.11 8.66
CA HIS A 930 44.55 36.11 7.81
C HIS A 930 45.99 36.50 7.42
N GLY A 931 46.36 37.79 7.45
CA GLY A 931 47.67 38.29 7.03
C GLY A 931 48.81 38.14 8.06
N ARG A 932 48.54 37.57 9.25
CA ARG A 932 49.56 37.26 10.28
C ARG A 932 49.62 35.76 10.65
N LEU A 933 49.12 34.87 9.79
CA LEU A 933 49.18 33.44 10.05
C LEU A 933 50.57 32.87 9.74
N ALA A 934 51.15 32.16 10.72
CA ALA A 934 52.43 31.48 10.56
C ALA A 934 52.37 30.40 9.46
N LYS A 935 53.54 30.08 8.88
CA LYS A 935 53.79 29.34 7.61
C LYS A 935 53.19 27.92 7.47
N SER A 936 52.27 27.45 8.32
CA SER A 936 51.75 26.07 8.33
C SER A 936 50.22 25.93 8.30
N LYS A 937 49.45 27.01 8.06
CA LYS A 937 47.99 26.94 7.81
C LYS A 937 47.57 27.84 6.65
N THR A 938 47.66 27.32 5.44
CA THR A 938 47.02 27.91 4.26
C THR A 938 45.50 27.71 4.35
N HIS A 939 44.75 28.80 4.53
CA HIS A 939 43.29 28.78 4.36
C HIS A 939 42.93 28.59 2.88
N ALA A 940 41.80 27.95 2.61
CA ALA A 940 41.24 27.85 1.26
C ALA A 940 40.85 29.25 0.72
N ALA A 941 40.80 29.38 -0.61
CA ALA A 941 40.50 30.63 -1.29
C ALA A 941 39.17 31.24 -0.80
N ALA A 942 39.22 32.48 -0.32
CA ALA A 942 38.04 33.17 0.19
C ALA A 942 37.09 33.56 -0.96
N THR A 943 35.78 33.41 -0.73
CA THR A 943 34.76 33.81 -1.70
C THR A 943 34.57 35.33 -1.65
N SER A 944 34.79 36.03 -2.78
CA SER A 944 34.45 37.45 -2.92
C SER A 944 32.94 37.64 -2.84
N LEU A 945 32.51 38.71 -2.16
CA LEU A 945 31.14 39.21 -2.15
C LEU A 945 30.96 40.47 -3.00
N VAL A 946 32.00 40.90 -3.73
CA VAL A 946 31.96 42.07 -4.62
C VAL A 946 32.26 41.62 -6.05
N ASN A 947 31.41 42.01 -7.00
CA ASN A 947 31.59 41.74 -8.42
C ASN A 947 32.63 42.69 -9.02
N ARG A 948 33.83 42.19 -9.27
CA ARG A 948 34.82 42.88 -10.12
C ARG A 948 34.53 42.63 -11.60
N ALA A 949 33.36 43.08 -12.06
CA ALA A 949 32.89 42.96 -13.44
C ALA A 949 32.59 44.33 -14.07
N SER A 950 33.28 45.37 -13.58
CA SER A 950 33.24 46.74 -14.10
C SER A 950 34.59 47.42 -13.95
N GLU A 951 35.60 46.86 -14.63
CA GLU A 951 36.77 47.56 -15.17
C GLU A 951 36.92 47.10 -16.63
#